data_AF-A0A0S8HJ06-F1
#
_entry.id   AF-A0A0S8HJ06-F1
#
_cell.length_a   1.000
_cell.length_b   1.000
_cell.length_c   1.000
_cell.angle_alpha   90.00
_cell.angle_beta   90.00
_cell.angle_gamma   90.00
#
_symmetry.space_group_name_H-M   'P 1'
#
loop_
_entity.id
_entity.type
_entity.pdbx_description
1 polymer ?
#
loop_
_entity_poly.entity_id
_entity_poly.type
_entity_poly.pdbx_seq_one_letter_code
_entity_poly.pdbx_strand_id
1 'polypeptide(L)'
;MSAISDPRQRSRALSHKAARRRKGRRRGKHEPDLAGLGQQSVLEPLEPRLLLSVNLLGVPNWIDQGPGPVDNTPQRQDGGAVEAIAAHPTDPDTLIVGTVNGGIWLTTNATAASPTWTPLTDQLPSLSISAIAYSPLDPTCNTLYAGFGRRSAGAWDGGPDAGLARTSDGGTTWVMIGQDDLVGLDIRSVVPTAIGTSLADQVVLVASPEGGVYRSTDGGLSFTRVSGSDGSADGLDNDADGTVDEVGELNLPDEDAMHLVGDPGNAMRFYAAIPAEGIYRSDDGGASWVQVNGSGATSLSWALPGVRIELSVHDSPGNNVVYAAILQNNVGPATTFTRRVIGFFRSTDQGANWRQVQNMPDVPASGQGAWHFAFAADPNDPDVAFMDGDVSGGYRIVMDDATPANDTWTVISAPDGSTKHVDSRDIVFDANDDLLEANDGGLYRLVSPNTPAAWSWESVNGDMRAVEFYSVALDTLNMTIFGGNQDNGTPRQPAPGAWSWPRMSGCDGGVVGADNDQVACGGLVRRTIDAANAQTGSVGVGLIVDGTGGMAMNGPGTLSGRFDNTIQFIQQYLLNAVDPSRMLIGTRYLYESTNYGDNVTALGGLIDLTNNGVDDDGDGSPDPDLDEWRPDNPIGQVTAMAYGGRLGGVDNPEVIYVASGTTLRLRTAIVNGDLTDFITLPAYPGSDIRDIILDPDDWGRGYVVDNAGRVFSFINAGASAADWTNISGNIADLAELGPDLRTIEVITTTPAPGDDVVVVGGLGGVYRTLNPGPGAVWAEVGVNMPNAVTRDLRYYASVDVLLAGTYGRGAWTISNASTALASPSVLQIDGDTDVAGQDDVIKLMRDGDNPAMLLVFLNSAVPTASYPMSAFEQINVNGLGGNDTLIVDSSNGLITVPLGIRYDAGIGFDDLRLEQTDGDTQTDETLAVGARPRSGESIIVGPSGVQTIFFEKTEPIVTMVPSLSFSITSIPGLASLLQLDNAINYTAGQTIPNSGRVTVDNFEPIEFINKQNLVIDAGAGSDTIHLNNASTPTGLIGIAVNG
;
A
#
# COMPACT_ATOMS: atom_id res chain seq x y z
N MET A 1 -40.21 -44.26 4.11
CA MET A 1 -41.64 -44.36 4.53
C MET A 1 -41.71 -44.99 5.92
N SER A 2 -42.63 -44.50 6.76
CA SER A 2 -43.28 -45.11 7.96
C SER A 2 -42.49 -46.02 8.93
N ALA A 3 -42.59 -45.69 10.22
CA ALA A 3 -42.28 -46.55 11.38
C ALA A 3 -43.50 -47.34 11.91
N ILE A 4 -43.35 -48.17 12.97
CA ILE A 4 -44.31 -48.42 14.09
C ILE A 4 -43.75 -49.39 15.19
N SER A 5 -44.25 -49.22 16.45
CA SER A 5 -44.24 -50.07 17.70
C SER A 5 -43.33 -49.61 18.88
N ASP A 6 -43.55 -49.89 20.19
CA ASP A 6 -44.68 -50.47 21.00
C ASP A 6 -44.79 -49.70 22.39
N PRO A 7 -45.87 -49.80 23.20
CA PRO A 7 -46.20 -48.81 24.27
C PRO A 7 -46.36 -49.34 25.74
N ARG A 8 -46.90 -48.48 26.64
CA ARG A 8 -47.60 -48.69 27.98
C ARG A 8 -46.84 -48.16 29.25
N GLN A 9 -47.41 -47.80 30.42
CA GLN A 9 -48.74 -47.26 30.86
C GLN A 9 -48.66 -46.61 32.31
N ARG A 10 -49.78 -46.02 32.80
CA ARG A 10 -50.12 -45.17 34.01
C ARG A 10 -49.63 -45.67 35.42
N SER A 11 -49.65 -44.93 36.57
CA SER A 11 -50.63 -43.94 37.14
C SER A 11 -50.24 -43.18 38.46
N ARG A 12 -51.01 -42.10 38.84
CA ARG A 12 -51.18 -41.38 40.18
C ARG A 12 -50.03 -40.51 40.75
N ALA A 13 -50.18 -39.52 41.69
CA ALA A 13 -51.20 -38.47 42.00
C ALA A 13 -50.79 -37.54 43.23
N LEU A 14 -51.18 -36.24 43.28
CA LEU A 14 -51.23 -35.27 44.44
C LEU A 14 -49.88 -34.78 45.09
N SER A 15 -49.74 -33.66 45.85
CA SER A 15 -50.35 -32.30 45.96
C SER A 15 -49.71 -31.47 47.12
N HIS A 16 -49.74 -30.11 47.13
CA HIS A 16 -50.14 -29.18 48.26
C HIS A 16 -49.54 -27.74 48.27
N LYS A 17 -50.30 -26.80 48.86
CA LYS A 17 -49.93 -25.40 49.23
C LYS A 17 -49.75 -25.27 50.76
N ALA A 18 -48.99 -24.27 51.24
CA ALA A 18 -49.25 -23.61 52.53
C ALA A 18 -48.62 -22.21 52.66
N ALA A 19 -49.25 -21.33 53.46
CA ALA A 19 -48.71 -20.05 53.93
C ALA A 19 -49.27 -19.73 55.33
N ARG A 20 -48.51 -19.10 56.26
CA ARG A 20 -49.01 -18.20 57.34
C ARG A 20 -47.99 -17.74 58.43
N ARG A 21 -48.00 -16.41 58.68
CA ARG A 21 -48.12 -15.67 59.98
C ARG A 21 -47.00 -15.63 61.08
N ARG A 22 -46.68 -14.35 61.42
CA ARG A 22 -46.83 -13.63 62.73
C ARG A 22 -45.66 -13.51 63.78
N LYS A 23 -45.37 -12.22 64.07
CA LYS A 23 -45.29 -11.50 65.38
C LYS A 23 -44.06 -11.62 66.33
N GLY A 24 -43.65 -10.43 66.83
CA GLY A 24 -42.98 -10.18 68.15
C GLY A 24 -41.57 -9.59 68.00
N ARG A 25 -41.18 -8.34 68.33
CA ARG A 25 -41.52 -7.29 69.35
C ARG A 25 -40.50 -7.18 70.51
N ARG A 26 -39.46 -6.36 70.29
CA ARG A 26 -38.67 -5.48 71.22
C ARG A 26 -37.94 -6.06 72.46
N ARG A 27 -36.82 -5.36 72.76
CA ARG A 27 -35.88 -5.47 73.91
C ARG A 27 -34.94 -6.69 73.83
N GLY A 28 -33.61 -6.59 73.89
CA GLY A 28 -32.72 -5.44 74.13
C GLY A 28 -31.91 -5.62 75.42
N LYS A 29 -30.59 -5.82 75.28
CA LYS A 29 -29.56 -5.78 76.35
C LYS A 29 -28.16 -5.67 75.72
N HIS A 30 -27.24 -5.05 76.46
CA HIS A 30 -25.83 -4.82 76.12
C HIS A 30 -24.99 -6.10 76.14
N GLU A 31 -24.09 -6.23 75.15
CA GLU A 31 -22.66 -6.68 75.21
C GLU A 31 -22.26 -8.04 75.83
N PRO A 32 -21.05 -8.58 75.52
CA PRO A 32 -19.96 -8.00 74.71
C PRO A 32 -19.44 -8.90 73.55
N ASP A 33 -18.52 -8.31 72.78
CA ASP A 33 -17.40 -8.94 72.03
C ASP A 33 -17.67 -10.05 71.00
N LEU A 34 -17.66 -9.67 69.72
CA LEU A 34 -17.31 -10.55 68.59
C LEU A 34 -16.62 -9.72 67.49
N ALA A 35 -15.45 -10.17 67.05
CA ALA A 35 -14.74 -9.61 65.91
C ALA A 35 -15.53 -9.82 64.60
N GLY A 36 -15.56 -8.81 63.73
CA GLY A 36 -16.29 -8.89 62.46
C GLY A 36 -16.83 -7.57 61.91
N LEU A 37 -16.02 -6.52 61.87
CA LEU A 37 -16.22 -5.40 60.93
C LEU A 37 -15.30 -5.70 59.73
N GLY A 38 -15.76 -5.78 58.48
CA GLY A 38 -16.95 -5.13 57.93
C GLY A 38 -16.60 -3.73 57.44
N GLN A 39 -15.54 -3.62 56.63
CA GLN A 39 -15.21 -2.39 55.91
C GLN A 39 -16.42 -1.96 55.07
N GLN A 40 -16.97 -0.78 55.37
CA GLN A 40 -17.86 -0.12 54.44
C GLN A 40 -17.01 0.37 53.28
N SER A 41 -17.26 -0.14 52.08
CA SER A 41 -16.72 0.44 50.85
C SER A 41 -17.27 1.86 50.71
N VAL A 42 -16.44 2.85 51.03
CA VAL A 42 -16.65 4.22 50.60
C VAL A 42 -16.43 4.21 49.09
N LEU A 43 -17.42 4.65 48.33
CA LEU A 43 -17.21 5.02 46.93
C LEU A 43 -16.38 6.29 46.95
N GLU A 44 -15.07 6.14 46.71
CA GLU A 44 -14.23 7.28 46.35
C GLU A 44 -14.74 7.87 45.03
N PRO A 45 -14.74 9.20 44.86
CA PRO A 45 -14.92 9.78 43.55
C PRO A 45 -13.80 9.27 42.64
N LEU A 46 -14.14 8.87 41.42
CA LEU A 46 -13.12 8.65 40.39
C LEU A 46 -12.31 9.94 40.24
N GLU A 47 -11.02 9.88 40.57
CA GLU A 47 -10.08 10.92 40.21
C GLU A 47 -10.06 11.09 38.67
N PRO A 48 -9.80 12.30 38.15
CA PRO A 48 -9.67 12.50 36.72
C PRO A 48 -8.55 11.61 36.19
N ARG A 49 -8.88 10.72 35.26
CA ARG A 49 -7.88 9.90 34.57
C ARG A 49 -6.95 10.83 33.78
N LEU A 50 -5.65 10.60 33.89
CA LEU A 50 -4.61 11.36 33.18
C LEU A 50 -4.96 11.48 31.69
N LEU A 51 -4.80 12.68 31.14
CA LEU A 51 -4.62 12.86 29.70
C LEU A 51 -3.29 12.21 29.29
N LEU A 52 -3.18 11.74 28.05
CA LEU A 52 -1.88 11.29 27.54
C LEU A 52 -0.90 12.47 27.54
N SER A 53 0.36 12.18 27.89
CA SER A 53 1.48 13.12 27.82
C SER A 53 1.97 13.39 26.40
N VAL A 54 1.58 12.52 25.46
CA VAL A 54 1.94 12.61 24.04
C VAL A 54 0.66 12.50 23.21
N ASN A 55 0.36 13.49 22.38
CA ASN A 55 -0.87 13.57 21.58
C ASN A 55 -0.57 14.07 20.16
N LEU A 56 -1.31 13.57 19.17
CA LEU A 56 -1.37 14.18 17.85
C LEU A 56 -2.55 15.17 17.80
N LEU A 57 -2.26 16.42 17.46
CA LEU A 57 -3.24 17.49 17.23
C LEU A 57 -3.39 17.73 15.73
N GLY A 58 -4.60 18.01 15.25
CA GLY A 58 -4.86 18.19 13.82
C GLY A 58 -4.71 16.93 12.96
N VAL A 59 -4.53 15.75 13.57
CA VAL A 59 -4.42 14.47 12.86
C VAL A 59 -5.73 13.68 13.03
N PRO A 60 -6.55 13.51 11.96
CA PRO A 60 -7.79 12.74 12.02
C PRO A 60 -7.54 11.23 12.08
N ASN A 61 -8.59 10.46 12.36
CA ASN A 61 -8.56 9.00 12.18
C ASN A 61 -9.27 8.65 10.88
N TRP A 62 -8.64 7.85 10.03
CA TRP A 62 -9.35 7.15 8.97
C TRP A 62 -10.18 6.01 9.56
N ILE A 63 -11.38 5.82 9.00
CA ILE A 63 -12.33 4.77 9.40
C ILE A 63 -12.51 3.80 8.24
N ASP A 64 -11.96 2.59 8.38
CA ASP A 64 -12.15 1.44 7.47
C ASP A 64 -13.65 1.15 7.29
N GLN A 65 -14.07 0.93 6.05
CA GLN A 65 -15.46 0.63 5.67
C GLN A 65 -15.61 -0.78 5.04
N GLY A 66 -14.49 -1.51 4.87
CA GLY A 66 -14.44 -2.72 4.06
C GLY A 66 -14.40 -2.45 2.55
N PRO A 67 -14.84 -3.40 1.70
CA PRO A 67 -15.46 -4.67 2.06
C PRO A 67 -14.47 -5.70 2.61
N GLY A 68 -15.00 -6.57 3.47
CA GLY A 68 -14.37 -7.78 3.97
C GLY A 68 -15.46 -8.74 4.46
N PRO A 69 -16.06 -9.59 3.60
CA PRO A 69 -15.77 -9.81 2.17
C PRO A 69 -16.78 -9.15 1.20
N VAL A 70 -16.49 -9.19 -0.09
CA VAL A 70 -17.46 -9.01 -1.18
C VAL A 70 -18.26 -10.30 -1.36
N ASP A 71 -19.59 -10.20 -1.28
CA ASP A 71 -20.53 -11.33 -1.15
C ASP A 71 -20.33 -12.19 0.09
N ASN A 72 -21.46 -12.67 0.64
CA ASN A 72 -21.47 -13.66 1.73
C ASN A 72 -22.50 -14.75 1.40
N THR A 73 -22.33 -15.36 0.22
CA THR A 73 -23.17 -16.49 -0.20
C THR A 73 -22.54 -17.80 0.27
N PRO A 74 -23.33 -18.86 0.55
CA PRO A 74 -22.78 -20.18 0.85
C PRO A 74 -21.92 -20.79 -0.27
N GLN A 75 -21.91 -20.19 -1.46
CA GLN A 75 -21.19 -20.69 -2.64
C GLN A 75 -19.90 -19.92 -2.94
N ARG A 76 -19.73 -18.69 -2.44
CA ARG A 76 -18.62 -17.78 -2.75
C ARG A 76 -18.59 -16.58 -1.79
N GLN A 77 -17.41 -16.19 -1.33
CA GLN A 77 -17.12 -14.95 -0.59
C GLN A 77 -15.73 -14.48 -1.05
N ASP A 78 -15.60 -13.29 -1.61
CA ASP A 78 -14.34 -12.82 -2.19
C ASP A 78 -13.71 -11.71 -1.34
N GLY A 79 -12.44 -11.88 -0.97
CA GLY A 79 -11.67 -10.96 -0.13
C GLY A 79 -10.77 -9.98 -0.90
N GLY A 80 -10.59 -10.17 -2.20
CA GLY A 80 -9.55 -9.53 -3.01
C GLY A 80 -8.29 -10.39 -3.16
N ALA A 81 -7.42 -10.05 -4.11
CA ALA A 81 -6.40 -10.96 -4.63
C ALA A 81 -5.29 -11.34 -3.62
N VAL A 82 -5.14 -12.65 -3.40
CA VAL A 82 -4.01 -13.25 -2.67
C VAL A 82 -3.02 -13.81 -3.69
N GLU A 83 -1.72 -13.59 -3.48
CA GLU A 83 -0.66 -14.04 -4.40
C GLU A 83 0.20 -15.16 -3.81
N ALA A 84 0.42 -15.19 -2.49
CA ALA A 84 1.33 -16.16 -1.87
C ALA A 84 0.82 -16.65 -0.50
N ILE A 85 0.98 -17.94 -0.21
CA ILE A 85 0.48 -18.59 1.02
C ILE A 85 1.63 -19.17 1.85
N ALA A 86 1.74 -18.74 3.11
CA ALA A 86 2.54 -19.40 4.14
C ALA A 86 1.62 -20.14 5.12
N ALA A 87 1.32 -21.41 4.82
CA ALA A 87 0.60 -22.30 5.73
C ALA A 87 1.52 -22.72 6.89
N HIS A 88 1.03 -22.68 8.14
CA HIS A 88 1.83 -23.11 9.29
C HIS A 88 2.02 -24.63 9.27
N PRO A 89 3.26 -25.15 9.37
CA PRO A 89 3.60 -26.54 9.03
C PRO A 89 3.00 -27.61 9.98
N THR A 90 2.37 -27.20 11.09
CA THR A 90 1.78 -28.11 12.08
C THR A 90 0.45 -27.61 12.68
N ASP A 91 -0.10 -26.50 12.17
CA ASP A 91 -1.36 -25.92 12.68
C ASP A 91 -2.24 -25.44 11.52
N PRO A 92 -3.36 -26.10 11.22
CA PRO A 92 -4.23 -25.72 10.11
C PRO A 92 -5.07 -24.47 10.41
N ASP A 93 -5.13 -23.99 11.65
CA ASP A 93 -5.80 -22.73 11.99
C ASP A 93 -4.92 -21.50 11.75
N THR A 94 -3.59 -21.67 11.67
CA THR A 94 -2.65 -20.55 11.50
C THR A 94 -2.17 -20.45 10.04
N LEU A 95 -2.59 -19.40 9.35
CA LEU A 95 -2.16 -19.09 7.98
C LEU A 95 -1.70 -17.63 7.89
N ILE A 96 -0.63 -17.41 7.11
CA ILE A 96 -0.20 -16.07 6.71
C ILE A 96 -0.27 -15.98 5.18
N VAL A 97 -0.79 -14.88 4.65
CA VAL A 97 -0.90 -14.65 3.20
C VAL A 97 -0.28 -13.32 2.78
N GLY A 98 0.40 -13.33 1.63
CA GLY A 98 0.79 -12.14 0.89
C GLY A 98 -0.28 -11.79 -0.14
N THR A 99 -0.77 -10.55 -0.11
CA THR A 99 -1.78 -10.06 -1.07
C THR A 99 -1.16 -9.16 -2.12
N VAL A 100 -1.82 -9.07 -3.27
CA VAL A 100 -1.29 -8.40 -4.48
C VAL A 100 -0.94 -6.92 -4.27
N ASN A 101 -1.72 -6.21 -3.43
CA ASN A 101 -1.49 -4.81 -3.04
C ASN A 101 -1.98 -4.48 -1.61
N GLY A 102 -2.38 -5.48 -0.82
CA GLY A 102 -2.97 -5.31 0.51
C GLY A 102 -2.04 -5.67 1.68
N GLY A 103 -0.78 -5.98 1.41
CA GLY A 103 0.21 -6.37 2.41
C GLY A 103 0.05 -7.83 2.87
N ILE A 104 0.64 -8.11 4.03
CA ILE A 104 0.62 -9.43 4.67
C ILE A 104 -0.49 -9.49 5.70
N TRP A 105 -1.25 -10.59 5.73
CA TRP A 105 -2.32 -10.84 6.68
C TRP A 105 -2.10 -12.17 7.42
N LEU A 106 -2.40 -12.21 8.71
CA LEU A 106 -2.36 -13.39 9.58
C LEU A 106 -3.75 -13.76 10.08
N THR A 107 -4.10 -15.03 10.01
CA THR A 107 -5.22 -15.62 10.76
C THR A 107 -4.71 -16.74 11.69
N THR A 108 -5.43 -16.96 12.79
CA THR A 108 -5.20 -18.03 13.78
C THR A 108 -6.49 -18.84 14.04
N ASN A 109 -7.42 -18.77 13.08
CA ASN A 109 -8.69 -19.51 13.08
C ASN A 109 -9.16 -19.81 11.65
N ALA A 110 -8.22 -20.12 10.74
CA ALA A 110 -8.49 -20.41 9.33
C ALA A 110 -9.53 -21.51 9.10
N THR A 111 -9.67 -22.48 10.02
CA THR A 111 -10.67 -23.55 9.89
C THR A 111 -12.08 -23.14 10.30
N ALA A 112 -12.27 -21.93 10.84
CA ALA A 112 -13.59 -21.41 11.20
C ALA A 112 -14.42 -21.03 9.96
N ALA A 113 -15.75 -21.14 10.08
CA ALA A 113 -16.69 -20.76 9.00
C ALA A 113 -16.71 -19.25 8.66
N SER A 114 -15.97 -18.43 9.40
CA SER A 114 -15.70 -17.02 9.13
C SER A 114 -14.38 -16.67 9.85
N PRO A 115 -13.22 -16.86 9.22
CA PRO A 115 -11.93 -16.53 9.81
C PRO A 115 -11.81 -15.04 10.13
N THR A 116 -10.86 -14.70 10.99
CA THR A 116 -10.50 -13.31 11.30
C THR A 116 -9.04 -13.06 10.96
N TRP A 117 -8.77 -11.99 10.22
CA TRP A 117 -7.48 -11.63 9.67
C TRP A 117 -6.95 -10.33 10.26
N THR A 118 -5.72 -10.38 10.75
CA THR A 118 -4.96 -9.25 11.27
C THR A 118 -3.93 -8.82 10.22
N PRO A 119 -3.92 -7.56 9.78
CA PRO A 119 -2.88 -7.08 8.88
C PRO A 119 -1.56 -6.86 9.63
N LEU A 120 -0.43 -7.16 8.99
CA LEU A 120 0.89 -7.19 9.62
C LEU A 120 1.89 -6.15 9.08
N THR A 121 1.59 -5.50 7.95
CA THR A 121 2.58 -4.70 7.19
C THR A 121 2.07 -3.34 6.74
N ASP A 122 1.05 -2.78 7.38
CA ASP A 122 0.35 -1.56 6.97
C ASP A 122 1.25 -0.33 6.77
N GLN A 123 2.43 -0.33 7.37
CA GLN A 123 3.40 0.77 7.35
C GLN A 123 4.72 0.41 6.64
N LEU A 124 4.76 -0.71 5.90
CA LEU A 124 5.93 -1.04 5.08
C LEU A 124 6.01 -0.16 3.81
N PRO A 125 7.19 -0.06 3.17
CA PRO A 125 7.37 0.72 1.94
C PRO A 125 6.61 0.19 0.73
N SER A 126 6.03 -1.01 0.81
CA SER A 126 5.18 -1.55 -0.24
C SER A 126 4.19 -2.54 0.37
N LEU A 127 3.02 -2.64 -0.24
CA LEU A 127 2.00 -3.63 0.10
C LEU A 127 1.82 -4.68 -1.02
N SER A 128 2.65 -4.63 -2.06
CA SER A 128 2.66 -5.61 -3.14
C SER A 128 3.53 -6.81 -2.75
N ILE A 129 2.90 -7.85 -2.21
CA ILE A 129 3.60 -9.03 -1.70
C ILE A 129 3.47 -10.17 -2.71
N SER A 130 4.62 -10.70 -3.13
CA SER A 130 4.74 -11.68 -4.21
C SER A 130 5.29 -13.04 -3.79
N ALA A 131 5.93 -13.11 -2.62
CA ALA A 131 6.41 -14.35 -2.03
C ALA A 131 6.45 -14.25 -0.51
N ILE A 132 6.16 -15.34 0.21
CA ILE A 132 6.30 -15.42 1.67
C ILE A 132 6.65 -16.85 2.10
N ALA A 133 7.57 -17.00 3.05
CA ALA A 133 8.00 -18.31 3.54
C ALA A 133 8.44 -18.28 5.02
N TYR A 134 8.08 -19.33 5.77
CA TYR A 134 8.61 -19.60 7.11
C TYR A 134 10.07 -20.05 7.05
N SER A 135 10.88 -19.62 8.02
CA SER A 135 12.22 -20.15 8.22
C SER A 135 12.18 -21.56 8.84
N PRO A 136 12.72 -22.60 8.18
CA PRO A 136 12.79 -23.94 8.77
C PRO A 136 13.85 -24.07 9.87
N LEU A 137 14.68 -23.04 10.10
CA LEU A 137 15.60 -22.97 11.24
C LEU A 137 14.94 -22.44 12.52
N ASP A 138 13.73 -21.86 12.43
CA ASP A 138 12.95 -21.42 13.58
C ASP A 138 11.84 -22.45 13.92
N PRO A 139 12.04 -23.33 14.93
CA PRO A 139 11.04 -24.30 15.33
C PRO A 139 9.84 -23.69 16.06
N THR A 140 9.82 -22.37 16.27
CA THR A 140 8.68 -21.63 16.82
C THR A 140 7.82 -20.98 15.74
N CYS A 141 8.23 -21.02 14.47
CA CYS A 141 7.54 -20.43 13.33
C CYS A 141 7.18 -18.94 13.51
N ASN A 142 8.03 -18.18 14.21
CA ASN A 142 7.91 -16.73 14.32
C ASN A 142 8.73 -15.98 13.25
N THR A 143 9.66 -16.67 12.61
CA THR A 143 10.55 -16.09 11.60
C THR A 143 10.04 -16.36 10.20
N LEU A 144 9.74 -15.29 9.46
CA LEU A 144 9.33 -15.34 8.05
C LEU A 144 10.14 -14.34 7.21
N TYR A 145 10.24 -14.65 5.93
CA TYR A 145 10.76 -13.78 4.88
C TYR A 145 9.65 -13.48 3.88
N ALA A 146 9.54 -12.23 3.45
CA ALA A 146 8.55 -11.78 2.47
C ALA A 146 9.21 -10.96 1.36
N GLY A 147 8.92 -11.31 0.12
CA GLY A 147 9.38 -10.61 -1.09
C GLY A 147 8.33 -9.63 -1.59
N PHE A 148 8.81 -8.47 -2.06
CA PHE A 148 7.97 -7.48 -2.73
C PHE A 148 8.01 -7.68 -4.25
N GLY A 149 6.86 -7.47 -4.89
CA GLY A 149 6.74 -7.65 -6.33
C GLY A 149 5.34 -7.31 -6.81
N ARG A 150 5.26 -6.54 -7.90
CA ARG A 150 3.99 -6.14 -8.52
C ARG A 150 3.32 -7.32 -9.22
N ARG A 151 2.08 -7.65 -8.82
CA ARG A 151 1.35 -8.84 -9.33
C ARG A 151 -0.09 -8.59 -9.78
N SER A 152 -0.57 -7.34 -9.75
CA SER A 152 -1.95 -7.02 -10.16
C SER A 152 -2.14 -7.20 -11.66
N ALA A 153 -3.19 -7.94 -12.02
CA ALA A 153 -3.63 -8.07 -13.40
C ALA A 153 -4.16 -6.74 -13.98
N GLY A 154 -4.39 -5.73 -13.14
CA GLY A 154 -4.54 -4.31 -13.48
C GLY A 154 -3.27 -3.65 -14.03
N ALA A 155 -2.56 -4.33 -14.94
CA ALA A 155 -1.35 -3.88 -15.64
C ALA A 155 -0.11 -3.62 -14.77
N TRP A 156 0.22 -4.56 -13.86
CA TRP A 156 1.39 -4.48 -12.95
C TRP A 156 1.33 -3.31 -11.97
N ASP A 157 0.15 -2.75 -11.73
CA ASP A 157 -0.02 -1.61 -10.84
C ASP A 157 0.13 -2.00 -9.36
N GLY A 158 0.78 -1.14 -8.58
CA GLY A 158 1.00 -1.40 -7.16
C GLY A 158 2.09 -0.53 -6.51
N GLY A 159 2.43 -0.90 -5.28
CA GLY A 159 3.59 -0.37 -4.56
C GLY A 159 4.93 -0.70 -5.26
N PRO A 160 6.05 -0.13 -4.81
CA PRO A 160 7.36 -0.38 -5.40
C PRO A 160 7.90 -1.76 -5.04
N ASP A 161 8.85 -2.23 -5.84
CA ASP A 161 9.56 -3.48 -5.65
C ASP A 161 10.68 -3.29 -4.60
N ALA A 162 10.29 -3.30 -3.32
CA ALA A 162 11.13 -2.90 -2.18
C ALA A 162 12.15 -3.98 -1.70
N GLY A 163 12.42 -5.01 -2.51
CA GLY A 163 13.34 -6.10 -2.20
C GLY A 163 12.73 -7.13 -1.24
N LEU A 164 13.30 -7.26 -0.03
CA LEU A 164 12.94 -8.31 0.93
C LEU A 164 12.73 -7.74 2.35
N ALA A 165 11.73 -8.26 3.07
CA ALA A 165 11.51 -8.00 4.49
C ALA A 165 11.57 -9.30 5.30
N ARG A 166 11.94 -9.20 6.58
CA ARG A 166 11.99 -10.32 7.53
C ARG A 166 11.36 -9.95 8.87
N THR A 167 10.58 -10.85 9.43
CA THR A 167 10.12 -10.83 10.83
C THR A 167 10.81 -11.95 11.62
N SER A 168 10.87 -11.80 12.94
CA SER A 168 11.31 -12.83 13.89
C SER A 168 10.38 -12.99 15.11
N ASP A 169 9.22 -12.33 15.08
CA ASP A 169 8.25 -12.24 16.18
C ASP A 169 6.80 -12.54 15.75
N GLY A 170 6.63 -13.35 14.71
CA GLY A 170 5.33 -13.77 14.18
C GLY A 170 4.68 -12.72 13.28
N GLY A 171 5.46 -11.74 12.80
CA GLY A 171 4.97 -10.64 11.97
C GLY A 171 4.50 -9.42 12.74
N THR A 172 4.83 -9.30 14.04
CA THR A 172 4.53 -8.12 14.85
C THR A 172 5.41 -6.93 14.44
N THR A 173 6.67 -7.21 14.11
CA THR A 173 7.61 -6.26 13.50
C THR A 173 8.27 -6.89 12.26
N TRP A 174 8.62 -6.04 11.29
CA TRP A 174 9.24 -6.41 10.03
C TRP A 174 10.40 -5.46 9.76
N VAL A 175 11.56 -6.02 9.39
CA VAL A 175 12.78 -5.27 9.06
C VAL A 175 13.10 -5.48 7.59
N MET A 176 13.39 -4.38 6.89
CA MET A 176 13.85 -4.41 5.49
C MET A 176 15.30 -4.93 5.44
N ILE A 177 15.57 -5.88 4.53
CA ILE A 177 16.87 -6.57 4.45
C ILE A 177 17.34 -6.71 2.99
N GLY A 178 18.63 -6.96 2.77
CA GLY A 178 19.22 -7.04 1.43
C GLY A 178 19.05 -5.76 0.59
N GLN A 179 18.93 -4.59 1.22
CA GLN A 179 18.49 -3.36 0.54
C GLN A 179 19.46 -2.88 -0.55
N ASP A 180 20.76 -3.05 -0.35
CA ASP A 180 21.79 -2.71 -1.35
C ASP A 180 21.77 -3.65 -2.59
N ASP A 181 21.20 -4.85 -2.44
CA ASP A 181 21.31 -5.94 -3.43
C ASP A 181 19.99 -6.26 -4.16
N LEU A 182 18.84 -6.01 -3.52
CA LEU A 182 17.51 -6.48 -3.96
C LEU A 182 16.46 -5.38 -4.23
N VAL A 183 16.70 -4.12 -3.86
CA VAL A 183 15.73 -3.04 -4.12
C VAL A 183 15.63 -2.76 -5.62
N GLY A 184 14.40 -2.66 -6.12
CA GLY A 184 14.11 -2.50 -7.54
C GLY A 184 14.01 -3.81 -8.33
N LEU A 185 14.15 -4.97 -7.67
CA LEU A 185 13.89 -6.28 -8.25
C LEU A 185 12.53 -6.81 -7.81
N ASP A 186 11.69 -7.21 -8.76
CA ASP A 186 10.50 -8.01 -8.48
C ASP A 186 10.93 -9.38 -7.91
N ILE A 187 10.57 -9.68 -6.67
CA ILE A 187 10.92 -10.94 -6.01
C ILE A 187 9.84 -11.97 -6.28
N ARG A 188 10.14 -13.01 -7.08
CA ARG A 188 9.18 -14.07 -7.43
C ARG A 188 9.25 -15.30 -6.53
N SER A 189 10.38 -15.54 -5.87
CA SER A 189 10.51 -16.62 -4.89
C SER A 189 11.51 -16.26 -3.81
N VAL A 190 11.19 -16.61 -2.55
CA VAL A 190 12.14 -16.58 -1.43
C VAL A 190 12.15 -17.96 -0.76
N VAL A 191 13.34 -18.53 -0.60
CA VAL A 191 13.56 -19.86 -0.03
C VAL A 191 14.55 -19.74 1.14
N PRO A 192 14.05 -19.46 2.36
CA PRO A 192 14.87 -19.58 3.57
C PRO A 192 15.13 -21.07 3.85
N THR A 193 16.41 -21.44 3.92
CA THR A 193 16.80 -22.86 3.94
C THR A 193 17.02 -23.39 5.36
N ALA A 194 17.11 -24.71 5.53
CA ALA A 194 17.55 -25.34 6.79
C ALA A 194 19.10 -25.38 6.95
N ILE A 195 19.83 -24.58 6.17
CA ILE A 195 21.30 -24.50 6.19
C ILE A 195 21.72 -23.30 7.03
N GLY A 196 22.50 -23.56 8.07
CA GLY A 196 22.95 -22.59 9.07
C GLY A 196 23.01 -23.24 10.45
N THR A 197 23.56 -22.55 11.44
CA THR A 197 23.53 -22.97 12.85
C THR A 197 22.56 -22.13 13.70
N SER A 198 22.07 -21.03 13.12
CA SER A 198 21.16 -20.04 13.69
C SER A 198 20.48 -19.25 12.56
N LEU A 199 19.58 -18.32 12.92
CA LEU A 199 19.01 -17.37 11.95
C LEU A 199 20.03 -16.35 11.41
N ALA A 200 21.14 -16.11 12.12
CA ALA A 200 22.14 -15.12 11.74
C ALA A 200 23.17 -15.63 10.70
N ASP A 201 23.22 -16.94 10.48
CA ASP A 201 24.02 -17.62 9.44
C ASP A 201 23.13 -18.50 8.54
N GLN A 202 21.83 -18.20 8.49
CA GLN A 202 20.88 -18.89 7.62
C GLN A 202 21.20 -18.58 6.15
N VAL A 203 21.29 -19.61 5.32
CA VAL A 203 21.30 -19.45 3.87
C VAL A 203 19.88 -19.15 3.40
N VAL A 204 19.73 -18.06 2.65
CA VAL A 204 18.47 -17.64 2.02
C VAL A 204 18.72 -17.48 0.54
N LEU A 205 17.87 -18.09 -0.28
CA LEU A 205 17.91 -17.96 -1.74
C LEU A 205 16.72 -17.16 -2.23
N VAL A 206 16.93 -16.35 -3.26
CA VAL A 206 15.94 -15.44 -3.85
C VAL A 206 15.98 -15.57 -5.37
N ALA A 207 14.83 -15.54 -6.04
CA ALA A 207 14.73 -15.50 -7.49
C ALA A 207 13.92 -14.28 -7.96
N SER A 208 14.44 -13.58 -8.97
CA SER A 208 13.79 -12.43 -9.61
C SER A 208 13.61 -12.64 -11.13
N PRO A 209 12.40 -12.34 -11.68
CA PRO A 209 12.13 -12.34 -13.11
C PRO A 209 12.87 -11.28 -13.92
N GLU A 210 13.59 -10.36 -13.26
CA GLU A 210 14.38 -9.28 -13.88
C GLU A 210 15.81 -9.21 -13.30
N GLY A 211 16.25 -10.27 -12.62
CA GLY A 211 17.52 -10.29 -11.88
C GLY A 211 18.18 -11.67 -11.72
N GLY A 212 17.51 -12.78 -11.99
CA GLY A 212 18.09 -14.12 -11.80
C GLY A 212 18.08 -14.58 -10.34
N VAL A 213 19.02 -15.45 -9.96
CA VAL A 213 19.10 -16.04 -8.61
C VAL A 213 20.14 -15.33 -7.74
N TYR A 214 19.76 -15.05 -6.49
CA TYR A 214 20.56 -14.42 -5.44
C TYR A 214 20.68 -15.32 -4.22
N ARG A 215 21.79 -15.23 -3.49
CA ARG A 215 22.11 -16.05 -2.32
C ARG A 215 22.74 -15.24 -1.19
N SER A 216 22.14 -15.36 0.00
CA SER A 216 22.69 -14.88 1.28
C SER A 216 23.27 -16.04 2.08
N THR A 217 24.22 -15.75 2.97
CA THR A 217 24.73 -16.66 4.01
C THR A 217 24.72 -16.05 5.41
N ASP A 218 23.97 -14.97 5.61
CA ASP A 218 23.97 -14.12 6.82
C ASP A 218 22.55 -13.80 7.32
N GLY A 219 21.61 -14.71 7.05
CA GLY A 219 20.19 -14.52 7.41
C GLY A 219 19.45 -13.51 6.54
N GLY A 220 19.96 -13.24 5.33
CA GLY A 220 19.39 -12.30 4.37
C GLY A 220 19.84 -10.85 4.53
N LEU A 221 20.89 -10.56 5.31
CA LEU A 221 21.37 -9.17 5.46
C LEU A 221 22.04 -8.67 4.18
N SER A 222 22.86 -9.51 3.53
CA SER A 222 23.47 -9.25 2.21
C SER A 222 23.29 -10.44 1.26
N PHE A 223 23.24 -10.16 -0.04
CA PHE A 223 23.02 -11.15 -1.10
C PHE A 223 24.06 -11.02 -2.21
N THR A 224 24.57 -12.16 -2.67
CA THR A 224 25.38 -12.24 -3.89
C THR A 224 24.54 -12.88 -5.00
N ARG A 225 24.51 -12.26 -6.19
CA ARG A 225 23.92 -12.87 -7.39
C ARG A 225 24.75 -14.07 -7.84
N VAL A 226 24.12 -15.23 -7.99
CA VAL A 226 24.76 -16.48 -8.47
C VAL A 226 24.45 -16.77 -9.94
N SER A 227 23.36 -16.21 -10.49
CA SER A 227 23.20 -16.08 -11.94
C SER A 227 24.34 -15.25 -12.53
N GLY A 228 24.97 -15.75 -13.60
CA GLY A 228 26.08 -15.08 -14.28
C GLY A 228 27.41 -15.06 -13.52
N SER A 229 27.54 -15.74 -12.39
CA SER A 229 28.83 -15.88 -11.70
C SER A 229 29.71 -16.94 -12.37
N ASP A 230 31.01 -16.68 -12.45
CA ASP A 230 32.05 -17.63 -12.88
C ASP A 230 31.94 -18.95 -12.10
N GLY A 231 31.77 -20.07 -12.81
CA GLY A 231 31.71 -21.42 -12.22
C GLY A 231 33.08 -22.02 -11.92
N SER A 232 34.18 -21.42 -12.44
CA SER A 232 35.48 -22.06 -12.41
C SER A 232 35.99 -22.34 -10.98
N ALA A 233 36.35 -23.60 -10.76
CA ALA A 233 36.77 -24.21 -9.49
C ALA A 233 35.66 -24.65 -8.52
N ASP A 234 34.41 -24.82 -8.97
CA ASP A 234 33.38 -25.58 -8.22
C ASP A 234 33.50 -27.11 -8.41
N GLY A 235 34.17 -27.56 -9.49
CA GLY A 235 34.42 -28.97 -9.82
C GLY A 235 33.25 -29.69 -10.50
N LEU A 236 32.28 -28.96 -11.05
CA LEU A 236 31.15 -29.46 -11.83
C LEU A 236 31.33 -29.21 -13.34
N ASP A 237 30.33 -29.65 -14.12
CA ASP A 237 30.18 -29.52 -15.58
C ASP A 237 28.83 -28.84 -15.76
N ASN A 238 28.81 -27.50 -15.66
CA ASN A 238 27.59 -26.72 -15.42
C ASN A 238 26.80 -26.49 -16.72
N ASP A 239 27.48 -26.52 -17.88
CA ASP A 239 26.86 -26.43 -19.22
C ASP A 239 26.63 -27.80 -19.92
N ALA A 240 27.15 -28.89 -19.32
CA ALA A 240 27.04 -30.27 -19.78
C ALA A 240 27.76 -30.59 -21.11
N ASP A 241 28.79 -29.83 -21.50
CA ASP A 241 29.62 -30.13 -22.68
C ASP A 241 30.63 -31.29 -22.46
N GLY A 242 30.90 -31.64 -21.20
CA GLY A 242 31.83 -32.70 -20.80
C GLY A 242 33.23 -32.23 -20.39
N THR A 243 33.45 -30.91 -20.28
CA THR A 243 34.55 -30.32 -19.50
C THR A 243 34.09 -29.85 -18.11
N VAL A 244 35.00 -29.28 -17.33
CA VAL A 244 34.88 -29.01 -15.88
C VAL A 244 35.87 -27.90 -15.55
N ASP A 245 35.42 -26.86 -14.86
CA ASP A 245 36.18 -25.69 -14.41
C ASP A 245 36.81 -24.87 -15.57
N GLU A 246 36.15 -24.73 -16.73
CA GLU A 246 36.70 -23.97 -17.86
C GLU A 246 36.34 -22.48 -17.91
N VAL A 247 37.16 -21.72 -18.65
CA VAL A 247 37.01 -20.25 -18.73
C VAL A 247 35.81 -19.89 -19.59
N GLY A 248 34.77 -19.38 -18.93
CA GLY A 248 33.50 -19.02 -19.56
C GLY A 248 32.34 -19.91 -19.12
N GLU A 249 32.63 -20.98 -18.36
CA GLU A 249 31.64 -21.75 -17.63
C GLU A 249 30.97 -20.85 -16.57
N LEU A 250 29.65 -20.77 -16.62
CA LEU A 250 28.85 -20.03 -15.63
C LEU A 250 28.22 -21.04 -14.69
N ASN A 251 28.35 -20.78 -13.39
CA ASN A 251 27.72 -21.56 -12.35
C ASN A 251 26.22 -21.77 -12.63
N LEU A 252 25.54 -20.65 -12.93
CA LEU A 252 24.16 -20.57 -13.38
C LEU A 252 24.10 -19.49 -14.47
N PRO A 253 23.29 -19.63 -15.54
CA PRO A 253 23.24 -18.66 -16.64
C PRO A 253 22.98 -17.22 -16.18
N ASP A 254 23.49 -16.25 -16.96
CA ASP A 254 23.28 -14.81 -16.75
C ASP A 254 21.90 -14.35 -17.26
N GLU A 255 20.85 -15.01 -16.75
CA GLU A 255 19.46 -14.88 -17.21
C GLU A 255 18.50 -14.76 -16.00
N ASP A 256 17.25 -14.39 -16.27
CA ASP A 256 16.18 -14.23 -15.28
C ASP A 256 15.81 -15.55 -14.58
N ALA A 257 15.16 -15.47 -13.40
CA ALA A 257 14.70 -16.65 -12.66
C ALA A 257 13.22 -16.55 -12.29
N MET A 258 12.40 -17.47 -12.79
CA MET A 258 10.93 -17.41 -12.68
C MET A 258 10.34 -18.21 -11.52
N HIS A 259 11.08 -19.18 -10.97
CA HIS A 259 10.71 -19.91 -9.75
C HIS A 259 11.97 -20.56 -9.16
N LEU A 260 12.06 -20.56 -7.84
CA LEU A 260 13.02 -21.34 -7.06
C LEU A 260 12.30 -22.20 -6.01
N VAL A 261 12.61 -23.49 -5.95
CA VAL A 261 11.99 -24.44 -4.99
C VAL A 261 13.05 -25.33 -4.32
N GLY A 262 12.88 -25.65 -3.03
CA GLY A 262 13.72 -26.59 -2.29
C GLY A 262 13.23 -28.03 -2.38
N ASP A 263 14.13 -29.01 -2.25
CA ASP A 263 13.75 -30.42 -2.07
C ASP A 263 13.39 -30.68 -0.58
N PRO A 264 12.12 -30.96 -0.24
CA PRO A 264 11.72 -31.19 1.15
C PRO A 264 12.42 -32.39 1.80
N GLY A 265 12.90 -33.36 1.01
CA GLY A 265 13.65 -34.53 1.51
C GLY A 265 15.17 -34.33 1.53
N ASN A 266 15.70 -33.21 1.03
CA ASN A 266 17.13 -32.91 1.06
C ASN A 266 17.39 -31.40 1.22
N ALA A 267 17.69 -30.99 2.46
CA ALA A 267 17.97 -29.60 2.82
C ALA A 267 19.13 -28.91 2.07
N MET A 268 19.98 -29.66 1.36
CA MET A 268 21.05 -29.10 0.53
C MET A 268 20.64 -28.89 -0.94
N ARG A 269 19.46 -29.40 -1.36
CA ARG A 269 19.05 -29.41 -2.76
C ARG A 269 17.95 -28.41 -3.08
N PHE A 270 18.15 -27.72 -4.21
CA PHE A 270 17.28 -26.69 -4.72
C PHE A 270 17.16 -26.80 -6.24
N TYR A 271 16.05 -26.36 -6.81
CA TYR A 271 15.83 -26.30 -8.26
C TYR A 271 15.45 -24.87 -8.67
N ALA A 272 16.12 -24.36 -9.70
CA ALA A 272 15.89 -23.04 -10.28
C ALA A 272 15.33 -23.17 -11.70
N ALA A 273 14.27 -22.40 -11.99
CA ALA A 273 13.62 -22.29 -13.28
C ALA A 273 14.13 -21.05 -14.03
N ILE A 274 14.96 -21.28 -15.05
CA ILE A 274 15.56 -20.24 -15.89
C ILE A 274 14.83 -20.23 -17.25
N PRO A 275 14.17 -19.13 -17.67
CA PRO A 275 13.60 -18.99 -19.01
C PRO A 275 14.64 -19.28 -20.09
N ALA A 276 14.20 -19.87 -21.21
CA ALA A 276 15.04 -20.32 -22.32
C ALA A 276 16.06 -21.44 -22.00
N GLU A 277 16.67 -21.46 -20.81
CA GLU A 277 17.72 -22.41 -20.43
C GLU A 277 17.21 -23.64 -19.66
N GLY A 278 15.99 -23.60 -19.11
CA GLY A 278 15.32 -24.75 -18.51
C GLY A 278 15.47 -24.84 -17.00
N ILE A 279 15.81 -26.03 -16.49
CA ILE A 279 15.83 -26.34 -15.05
C ILE A 279 17.27 -26.64 -14.62
N TYR A 280 17.71 -25.97 -13.56
CA TYR A 280 18.98 -26.20 -12.89
C TYR A 280 18.76 -26.76 -11.50
N ARG A 281 19.70 -27.59 -11.01
CA ARG A 281 19.67 -28.18 -9.67
C ARG A 281 20.97 -27.86 -8.94
N SER A 282 20.86 -27.40 -7.70
CA SER A 282 21.97 -27.38 -6.74
C SER A 282 21.83 -28.57 -5.80
N ASP A 283 22.95 -29.17 -5.38
CA ASP A 283 23.02 -30.20 -4.31
C ASP A 283 23.87 -29.74 -3.11
N ASP A 284 24.27 -28.46 -3.06
CA ASP A 284 25.24 -27.90 -2.09
C ASP A 284 24.78 -26.64 -1.35
N GLY A 285 23.48 -26.33 -1.38
CA GLY A 285 22.92 -25.15 -0.73
C GLY A 285 22.86 -23.91 -1.61
N GLY A 286 22.70 -24.09 -2.92
CA GLY A 286 22.61 -23.03 -3.92
C GLY A 286 23.95 -22.37 -4.25
N ALA A 287 25.08 -22.97 -3.86
CA ALA A 287 26.41 -22.42 -4.13
C ALA A 287 26.91 -22.81 -5.53
N SER A 288 26.63 -24.03 -5.99
CA SER A 288 26.84 -24.51 -7.36
C SER A 288 25.56 -25.09 -7.97
N TRP A 289 25.41 -25.03 -9.31
CA TRP A 289 24.22 -25.45 -10.05
C TRP A 289 24.57 -26.25 -11.31
N VAL A 290 23.87 -27.37 -11.55
CA VAL A 290 24.00 -28.18 -12.78
C VAL A 290 22.69 -28.23 -13.55
N GLN A 291 22.75 -28.16 -14.88
CA GLN A 291 21.55 -28.26 -15.73
C GLN A 291 20.94 -29.67 -15.67
N VAL A 292 19.62 -29.76 -15.47
CA VAL A 292 18.87 -31.02 -15.31
C VAL A 292 17.69 -31.11 -16.28
N ASN A 293 17.93 -30.82 -17.55
CA ASN A 293 16.92 -30.84 -18.62
C ASN A 293 16.64 -32.24 -19.21
N GLY A 294 17.32 -33.29 -18.74
CA GLY A 294 17.27 -34.64 -19.30
C GLY A 294 18.00 -34.81 -20.64
N SER A 295 17.97 -36.00 -21.25
CA SER A 295 18.72 -36.26 -22.49
C SER A 295 17.98 -37.11 -23.53
N GLY A 296 18.30 -36.91 -24.82
CA GLY A 296 17.77 -37.75 -25.90
C GLY A 296 16.25 -37.67 -26.07
N ALA A 297 15.54 -38.74 -25.69
CA ALA A 297 14.07 -38.83 -25.79
C ALA A 297 13.33 -38.47 -24.49
N THR A 298 14.08 -38.20 -23.42
CA THR A 298 13.58 -37.83 -22.07
C THR A 298 14.01 -36.41 -21.70
N SER A 299 14.31 -35.57 -22.69
CA SER A 299 14.67 -34.15 -22.47
C SER A 299 13.48 -33.21 -22.59
N LEU A 300 13.57 -32.07 -21.91
CA LEU A 300 12.65 -30.93 -22.03
C LEU A 300 12.86 -30.21 -23.37
N SER A 301 12.38 -30.79 -24.46
CA SER A 301 12.69 -30.38 -25.85
C SER A 301 12.11 -29.03 -26.32
N TRP A 302 11.65 -28.17 -25.40
CA TRP A 302 10.94 -26.91 -25.67
C TRP A 302 11.36 -25.73 -24.78
N ALA A 303 12.57 -25.78 -24.20
CA ALA A 303 13.18 -24.59 -23.61
C ALA A 303 13.42 -23.56 -24.74
N LEU A 304 12.52 -22.59 -24.83
CA LEU A 304 12.46 -21.57 -25.88
C LEU A 304 12.51 -20.18 -25.23
N PRO A 305 13.04 -19.15 -25.91
CA PRO A 305 12.94 -17.77 -25.44
C PRO A 305 11.51 -17.39 -25.07
N GLY A 306 11.34 -16.85 -23.86
CA GLY A 306 10.05 -16.36 -23.36
C GLY A 306 9.11 -17.42 -22.77
N VAL A 307 9.59 -18.58 -22.30
CA VAL A 307 8.82 -19.53 -21.47
C VAL A 307 8.88 -19.18 -19.96
N ARG A 308 7.84 -19.58 -19.19
CA ARG A 308 7.79 -19.54 -17.71
C ARG A 308 7.77 -21.00 -17.28
N ILE A 309 8.59 -21.35 -16.30
CA ILE A 309 8.68 -22.70 -15.77
C ILE A 309 8.30 -22.64 -14.30
N GLU A 310 7.34 -23.45 -13.91
CA GLU A 310 6.88 -23.59 -12.54
C GLU A 310 7.22 -24.99 -12.06
N LEU A 311 7.64 -25.14 -10.80
CA LEU A 311 8.24 -26.35 -10.26
C LEU A 311 7.54 -26.79 -8.97
N SER A 312 7.52 -28.09 -8.71
CA SER A 312 7.14 -28.67 -7.42
C SER A 312 7.98 -29.92 -7.15
N VAL A 313 8.28 -30.20 -5.88
CA VAL A 313 9.09 -31.37 -5.47
C VAL A 313 8.38 -32.11 -4.34
N HIS A 314 8.22 -33.42 -4.48
CA HIS A 314 7.62 -34.29 -3.46
C HIS A 314 8.71 -34.94 -2.59
N ASP A 315 8.50 -35.04 -1.26
CA ASP A 315 9.36 -35.84 -0.36
C ASP A 315 9.11 -37.36 -0.52
N SER A 316 9.35 -37.88 -1.71
CA SER A 316 9.17 -39.31 -2.01
C SER A 316 10.47 -40.06 -1.65
N PRO A 317 10.50 -40.93 -0.62
CA PRO A 317 11.75 -41.41 -0.04
C PRO A 317 12.69 -42.07 -1.07
N GLY A 318 13.85 -41.44 -1.26
CA GLY A 318 14.94 -41.93 -2.11
C GLY A 318 14.98 -41.39 -3.54
N ASN A 319 13.86 -40.85 -4.04
CA ASN A 319 13.74 -40.41 -5.44
C ASN A 319 13.35 -38.93 -5.60
N ASN A 320 12.73 -38.31 -4.59
CA ASN A 320 12.34 -36.89 -4.55
C ASN A 320 11.76 -36.38 -5.89
N VAL A 321 10.59 -36.90 -6.26
CA VAL A 321 9.95 -36.67 -7.58
C VAL A 321 9.79 -35.17 -7.85
N VAL A 322 10.24 -34.75 -9.02
CA VAL A 322 10.19 -33.36 -9.50
C VAL A 322 9.14 -33.24 -10.59
N TYR A 323 8.38 -32.16 -10.56
CA TYR A 323 7.39 -31.81 -11.59
C TYR A 323 7.69 -30.45 -12.17
N ALA A 324 7.38 -30.27 -13.45
CA ALA A 324 7.56 -29.00 -14.14
C ALA A 324 6.38 -28.70 -15.07
N ALA A 325 5.81 -27.49 -14.95
CA ALA A 325 4.87 -26.95 -15.92
C ALA A 325 5.57 -25.90 -16.78
N ILE A 326 5.51 -26.06 -18.11
CA ILE A 326 6.12 -25.14 -19.07
C ILE A 326 5.03 -24.29 -19.70
N LEU A 327 5.10 -22.96 -19.52
CA LEU A 327 4.14 -22.00 -20.05
C LEU A 327 4.75 -21.13 -21.13
N GLN A 328 4.05 -20.96 -22.26
CA GLN A 328 4.50 -20.14 -23.39
C GLN A 328 3.37 -19.25 -23.92
N ASN A 329 3.73 -18.10 -24.49
CA ASN A 329 2.81 -17.27 -25.26
C ASN A 329 2.36 -18.00 -26.53
N ASN A 330 1.06 -18.09 -26.78
CA ASN A 330 0.48 -18.60 -28.02
C ASN A 330 0.96 -17.76 -29.21
N VAL A 331 1.29 -18.43 -30.31
CA VAL A 331 1.64 -17.77 -31.58
C VAL A 331 0.36 -17.34 -32.32
N GLY A 332 -0.29 -16.30 -31.80
CA GLY A 332 -1.40 -15.58 -32.42
C GLY A 332 -1.02 -14.17 -32.88
N PRO A 333 -1.90 -13.43 -33.59
CA PRO A 333 -1.65 -12.02 -33.90
C PRO A 333 -1.46 -11.20 -32.61
N ALA A 334 -0.49 -10.27 -32.65
CA ALA A 334 0.25 -9.77 -31.49
C ALA A 334 -0.49 -8.75 -30.59
N THR A 335 -1.76 -8.99 -30.26
CA THR A 335 -2.61 -8.08 -29.47
C THR A 335 -3.27 -8.73 -28.25
N THR A 336 -2.94 -9.97 -27.91
CA THR A 336 -3.42 -10.63 -26.68
C THR A 336 -2.28 -11.37 -25.97
N PHE A 337 -2.08 -11.08 -24.68
CA PHE A 337 -1.11 -11.74 -23.81
C PHE A 337 -1.59 -13.15 -23.43
N THR A 338 -1.70 -14.05 -24.42
CA THR A 338 -2.24 -15.39 -24.24
C THR A 338 -1.12 -16.40 -23.93
N ARG A 339 -0.82 -16.60 -22.65
CA ARG A 339 0.15 -17.58 -22.15
C ARG A 339 -0.58 -18.84 -21.63
N ARG A 340 -0.17 -20.03 -22.08
CA ARG A 340 -0.73 -21.32 -21.69
C ARG A 340 0.35 -22.32 -21.35
N VAL A 341 0.02 -23.32 -20.53
CA VAL A 341 0.86 -24.49 -20.30
C VAL A 341 0.90 -25.30 -21.60
N ILE A 342 2.10 -25.45 -22.17
CA ILE A 342 2.36 -26.23 -23.39
C ILE A 342 2.81 -27.67 -23.08
N GLY A 343 3.16 -27.95 -21.83
CA GLY A 343 3.43 -29.29 -21.35
C GLY A 343 3.61 -29.34 -19.83
N PHE A 344 3.15 -30.44 -19.24
CA PHE A 344 3.37 -30.79 -17.85
C PHE A 344 4.27 -32.05 -17.80
N PHE A 345 5.29 -32.02 -16.96
CA PHE A 345 6.37 -33.01 -16.95
C PHE A 345 6.65 -33.52 -15.54
N ARG A 346 7.14 -34.76 -15.46
CA ARG A 346 7.54 -35.44 -14.23
C ARG A 346 8.91 -36.09 -14.42
N SER A 347 9.75 -36.03 -13.40
CA SER A 347 11.00 -36.79 -13.27
C SER A 347 11.00 -37.56 -11.95
N THR A 348 11.26 -38.87 -12.03
CA THR A 348 11.39 -39.76 -10.86
C THR A 348 12.85 -40.02 -10.46
N ASP A 349 13.78 -39.25 -11.04
CA ASP A 349 15.24 -39.36 -10.88
C ASP A 349 15.92 -37.97 -10.82
N GLN A 350 15.28 -37.02 -10.12
CA GLN A 350 15.88 -35.74 -9.72
C GLN A 350 16.30 -34.84 -10.90
N GLY A 351 15.58 -34.95 -12.02
CA GLY A 351 15.77 -34.20 -13.26
C GLY A 351 16.64 -34.89 -14.32
N ALA A 352 17.15 -36.10 -14.07
CA ALA A 352 17.99 -36.80 -15.06
C ALA A 352 17.20 -37.33 -16.27
N ASN A 353 15.92 -37.66 -16.10
CA ASN A 353 14.98 -38.01 -17.17
C ASN A 353 13.60 -37.39 -16.91
N TRP A 354 13.03 -36.77 -17.94
CA TRP A 354 11.69 -36.20 -17.91
C TRP A 354 10.70 -36.99 -18.78
N ARG A 355 9.48 -37.14 -18.28
CA ARG A 355 8.33 -37.70 -18.98
C ARG A 355 7.23 -36.65 -19.07
N GLN A 356 6.70 -36.40 -20.26
CA GLN A 356 5.49 -35.59 -20.42
C GLN A 356 4.26 -36.36 -19.93
N VAL A 357 3.46 -35.73 -19.07
CA VAL A 357 2.16 -36.23 -18.62
C VAL A 357 1.17 -36.13 -19.78
N GLN A 358 0.49 -37.22 -20.09
CA GLN A 358 -0.38 -37.33 -21.27
C GLN A 358 -1.79 -36.82 -20.99
N ASN A 359 -2.62 -36.76 -22.04
CA ASN A 359 -4.05 -36.42 -21.97
C ASN A 359 -4.36 -35.03 -21.37
N MET A 360 -3.40 -34.11 -21.41
CA MET A 360 -3.48 -32.77 -20.81
C MET A 360 -4.54 -31.88 -21.50
N PRO A 361 -5.39 -31.15 -20.73
CA PRO A 361 -6.31 -30.14 -21.24
C PRO A 361 -5.64 -28.76 -21.45
N ASP A 362 -6.33 -27.85 -22.13
CA ASP A 362 -5.90 -26.43 -22.24
C ASP A 362 -5.97 -25.74 -20.86
N VAL A 363 -4.82 -25.32 -20.31
CA VAL A 363 -4.72 -24.62 -19.02
C VAL A 363 -3.74 -23.43 -19.12
N PRO A 364 -4.09 -22.24 -18.60
CA PRO A 364 -5.45 -21.71 -18.50
C PRO A 364 -6.15 -21.62 -19.86
N ALA A 365 -7.47 -21.76 -19.88
CA ALA A 365 -8.26 -21.84 -21.11
C ALA A 365 -8.35 -20.50 -21.85
N SER A 366 -8.46 -19.37 -21.14
CA SER A 366 -8.34 -18.00 -21.68
C SER A 366 -6.94 -17.68 -22.18
N GLY A 367 -5.91 -18.32 -21.60
CA GLY A 367 -4.52 -17.97 -21.79
C GLY A 367 -3.98 -16.88 -20.84
N GLN A 368 -4.52 -16.69 -19.65
CA GLN A 368 -3.96 -15.73 -18.68
C GLN A 368 -2.75 -16.24 -17.87
N GLY A 369 -2.06 -17.31 -18.29
CA GLY A 369 -1.00 -17.99 -17.52
C GLY A 369 0.30 -17.21 -17.31
N ALA A 370 0.34 -15.94 -17.72
CA ALA A 370 1.36 -14.99 -17.26
C ALA A 370 1.13 -14.62 -15.79
N TRP A 371 -0.15 -14.53 -15.40
CA TRP A 371 -0.64 -14.19 -14.08
C TRP A 371 -1.21 -15.43 -13.38
N HIS A 372 -2.19 -16.06 -14.02
CA HIS A 372 -3.08 -17.02 -13.39
C HIS A 372 -2.68 -18.46 -13.75
N PHE A 373 -1.76 -19.01 -12.96
CA PHE A 373 -1.38 -20.41 -13.02
C PHE A 373 -0.63 -20.82 -11.74
N ALA A 374 -1.07 -21.92 -11.13
CA ALA A 374 -0.39 -22.58 -10.02
C ALA A 374 -0.60 -24.10 -10.06
N PHE A 375 0.32 -24.85 -9.45
CA PHE A 375 0.16 -26.29 -9.21
C PHE A 375 1.02 -26.75 -8.04
N ALA A 376 0.60 -27.83 -7.38
CA ALA A 376 1.35 -28.49 -6.33
C ALA A 376 1.33 -30.01 -6.49
N ALA A 377 2.43 -30.67 -6.13
CA ALA A 377 2.45 -32.12 -5.90
C ALA A 377 1.65 -32.45 -4.62
N ASP A 378 0.96 -33.59 -4.61
CA ASP A 378 0.33 -34.08 -3.38
C ASP A 378 1.41 -34.44 -2.33
N PRO A 379 1.25 -34.12 -1.04
CA PRO A 379 2.26 -34.41 -0.02
C PRO A 379 2.35 -35.91 0.36
N ASN A 380 1.33 -36.70 0.04
CA ASN A 380 1.18 -38.10 0.46
C ASN A 380 1.27 -39.11 -0.69
N ASP A 381 1.07 -38.69 -1.95
CA ASP A 381 1.08 -39.57 -3.12
C ASP A 381 1.89 -38.98 -4.30
N PRO A 382 3.10 -39.50 -4.62
CA PRO A 382 3.92 -38.97 -5.70
C PRO A 382 3.36 -39.29 -7.09
N ASP A 383 2.27 -40.04 -7.23
CA ASP A 383 1.59 -40.21 -8.51
C ASP A 383 0.41 -39.22 -8.67
N VAL A 384 0.25 -38.23 -7.77
CA VAL A 384 -0.82 -37.22 -7.75
C VAL A 384 -0.29 -35.78 -7.72
N ALA A 385 -0.96 -34.89 -8.43
CA ALA A 385 -0.75 -33.45 -8.37
C ALA A 385 -2.07 -32.68 -8.57
N PHE A 386 -2.10 -31.41 -8.18
CA PHE A 386 -3.24 -30.50 -8.36
C PHE A 386 -2.78 -29.27 -9.12
N MET A 387 -3.56 -28.83 -10.11
CA MET A 387 -3.22 -27.71 -11.00
C MET A 387 -4.45 -26.86 -11.29
N ASP A 388 -4.29 -25.54 -11.30
CA ASP A 388 -5.33 -24.61 -11.75
C ASP A 388 -4.77 -23.38 -12.48
N GLY A 389 -5.69 -22.58 -13.03
CA GLY A 389 -5.51 -21.27 -13.61
C GLY A 389 -6.84 -20.52 -13.55
N ASP A 390 -7.49 -20.32 -14.70
CA ASP A 390 -8.66 -19.46 -14.88
C ASP A 390 -10.02 -20.19 -14.81
N VAL A 391 -10.08 -21.41 -14.25
CA VAL A 391 -11.30 -22.24 -14.20
C VAL A 391 -11.80 -22.43 -12.77
N SER A 392 -13.12 -22.54 -12.59
CA SER A 392 -13.78 -22.48 -11.27
C SER A 392 -13.62 -23.75 -10.40
N GLY A 393 -12.53 -24.49 -10.56
CA GLY A 393 -12.25 -25.72 -9.82
C GLY A 393 -10.90 -26.40 -10.12
N GLY A 394 -10.22 -26.12 -11.22
CA GLY A 394 -8.95 -26.78 -11.55
C GLY A 394 -9.04 -28.29 -11.77
N TYR A 395 -7.88 -28.95 -11.67
CA TYR A 395 -7.69 -30.35 -12.04
C TYR A 395 -6.90 -31.13 -10.98
N ARG A 396 -7.43 -32.28 -10.56
CA ARG A 396 -6.65 -33.35 -9.93
C ARG A 396 -6.05 -34.26 -11.00
N ILE A 397 -4.74 -34.37 -11.00
CA ILE A 397 -3.93 -35.15 -11.94
C ILE A 397 -3.56 -36.49 -11.28
N VAL A 398 -3.68 -37.59 -12.02
CA VAL A 398 -3.16 -38.91 -11.61
C VAL A 398 -2.27 -39.46 -12.71
N MET A 399 -1.05 -39.84 -12.36
CA MET A 399 0.02 -40.21 -13.28
C MET A 399 0.33 -41.72 -13.19
N ASP A 400 0.46 -42.39 -14.33
CA ASP A 400 0.82 -43.82 -14.42
C ASP A 400 2.09 -43.98 -15.25
N ASP A 401 3.25 -44.01 -14.58
CA ASP A 401 4.55 -44.18 -15.24
C ASP A 401 4.71 -45.54 -15.95
N ALA A 402 3.98 -46.58 -15.51
CA ALA A 402 4.00 -47.88 -16.17
C ALA A 402 3.19 -47.88 -17.47
N THR A 403 2.13 -47.06 -17.54
CA THR A 403 1.26 -46.91 -18.71
C THR A 403 0.86 -45.45 -18.93
N PRO A 404 1.73 -44.56 -19.45
CA PRO A 404 1.45 -43.12 -19.57
C PRO A 404 0.16 -42.73 -20.29
N ALA A 405 -0.36 -43.59 -21.18
CA ALA A 405 -1.66 -43.38 -21.81
C ALA A 405 -2.86 -43.39 -20.83
N ASN A 406 -2.65 -43.89 -19.60
CA ASN A 406 -3.61 -43.90 -18.50
C ASN A 406 -3.55 -42.62 -17.63
N ASP A 407 -2.62 -41.68 -17.87
CA ASP A 407 -2.59 -40.42 -17.12
C ASP A 407 -3.98 -39.74 -17.20
N THR A 408 -4.55 -39.33 -16.07
CA THR A 408 -5.91 -38.74 -16.02
C THR A 408 -5.92 -37.35 -15.41
N TRP A 409 -6.77 -36.49 -15.98
CA TRP A 409 -7.04 -35.13 -15.53
C TRP A 409 -8.51 -35.03 -15.15
N THR A 410 -8.79 -34.93 -13.85
CA THR A 410 -10.15 -34.88 -13.32
C THR A 410 -10.47 -33.46 -12.87
N VAL A 411 -11.42 -32.81 -13.54
CA VAL A 411 -11.95 -31.50 -13.09
C VAL A 411 -12.47 -31.65 -11.66
N ILE A 412 -12.02 -30.78 -10.75
CA ILE A 412 -12.52 -30.76 -9.38
C ILE A 412 -13.91 -30.13 -9.38
N SER A 413 -14.91 -30.90 -8.98
CA SER A 413 -16.31 -30.48 -8.96
C SER A 413 -16.94 -30.99 -7.67
N ALA A 414 -17.14 -30.07 -6.73
CA ALA A 414 -17.66 -30.39 -5.40
C ALA A 414 -19.11 -30.90 -5.48
N PRO A 415 -19.43 -32.10 -4.94
CA PRO A 415 -20.77 -32.69 -5.04
C PRO A 415 -21.89 -31.90 -4.34
N ASP A 416 -21.55 -30.94 -3.48
CA ASP A 416 -22.50 -30.03 -2.82
C ASP A 416 -22.81 -28.76 -3.63
N GLY A 417 -22.07 -28.51 -4.71
CA GLY A 417 -22.20 -27.33 -5.57
C GLY A 417 -21.44 -26.09 -5.07
N SER A 418 -20.56 -26.24 -4.07
CA SER A 418 -19.59 -25.20 -3.70
C SER A 418 -18.58 -24.93 -4.82
N THR A 419 -18.04 -23.72 -4.85
CA THR A 419 -17.03 -23.29 -5.82
C THR A 419 -16.18 -22.18 -5.20
N LYS A 420 -15.27 -21.63 -5.99
CA LYS A 420 -14.27 -20.64 -5.59
C LYS A 420 -14.21 -19.51 -6.62
N HIS A 421 -13.32 -18.55 -6.43
CA HIS A 421 -12.93 -17.67 -7.53
C HIS A 421 -12.18 -18.47 -8.60
N VAL A 422 -12.23 -17.96 -9.83
CA VAL A 422 -11.29 -18.31 -10.90
C VAL A 422 -9.95 -17.61 -10.63
N ASP A 423 -8.95 -17.81 -11.49
CA ASP A 423 -7.72 -16.99 -11.51
C ASP A 423 -6.73 -17.30 -10.39
N SER A 424 -6.31 -18.57 -10.34
CA SER A 424 -5.37 -19.14 -9.37
C SER A 424 -3.95 -18.60 -9.50
N ARG A 425 -3.33 -18.27 -8.37
CA ARG A 425 -2.00 -17.63 -8.23
C ARG A 425 -1.00 -18.47 -7.46
N ASP A 426 -1.44 -19.15 -6.41
CA ASP A 426 -0.63 -20.05 -5.57
C ASP A 426 -1.49 -21.21 -5.03
N ILE A 427 -0.87 -22.38 -4.83
CA ILE A 427 -1.49 -23.62 -4.33
C ILE A 427 -0.53 -24.29 -3.35
N VAL A 428 -0.99 -24.49 -2.11
CA VAL A 428 -0.26 -25.22 -1.06
C VAL A 428 -1.19 -26.18 -0.31
N PHE A 429 -0.64 -27.00 0.58
CA PHE A 429 -1.43 -27.84 1.49
C PHE A 429 -1.35 -27.31 2.92
N ASP A 430 -2.45 -27.40 3.66
CA ASP A 430 -2.47 -27.12 5.10
C ASP A 430 -2.06 -28.36 5.94
N ALA A 431 -1.95 -28.19 7.25
CA ALA A 431 -1.57 -29.27 8.16
C ALA A 431 -2.64 -30.38 8.36
N ASN A 432 -3.79 -30.30 7.69
CA ASN A 432 -4.78 -31.40 7.57
C ASN A 432 -4.69 -32.16 6.24
N ASP A 433 -3.74 -31.82 5.36
CA ASP A 433 -3.69 -32.22 3.95
C ASP A 433 -4.88 -31.69 3.11
N ASP A 434 -5.54 -30.60 3.53
CA ASP A 434 -6.50 -29.87 2.70
C ASP A 434 -5.75 -28.95 1.73
N LEU A 435 -6.27 -28.77 0.51
CA LEU A 435 -5.62 -27.95 -0.52
C LEU A 435 -6.06 -26.49 -0.36
N LEU A 436 -5.11 -25.59 -0.13
CA LEU A 436 -5.31 -24.14 -0.13
C LEU A 436 -4.97 -23.58 -1.50
N GLU A 437 -5.81 -22.69 -2.00
CA GLU A 437 -5.62 -22.00 -3.28
C GLU A 437 -5.86 -20.49 -3.12
N ALA A 438 -4.86 -19.71 -3.52
CA ALA A 438 -4.92 -18.28 -3.66
C ALA A 438 -5.33 -17.90 -5.08
N ASN A 439 -6.19 -16.87 -5.21
CA ASN A 439 -6.71 -16.36 -6.45
C ASN A 439 -7.16 -14.90 -6.32
N ASP A 440 -7.71 -14.31 -7.39
CA ASP A 440 -8.22 -12.92 -7.39
C ASP A 440 -9.44 -12.69 -6.47
N GLY A 441 -10.09 -13.76 -6.01
CA GLY A 441 -11.09 -13.71 -4.94
C GLY A 441 -10.52 -13.92 -3.54
N GLY A 442 -9.22 -14.14 -3.39
CA GLY A 442 -8.54 -14.35 -2.12
C GLY A 442 -8.19 -15.82 -1.89
N LEU A 443 -8.48 -16.35 -0.70
CA LEU A 443 -8.07 -17.69 -0.27
C LEU A 443 -9.28 -18.64 -0.17
N TYR A 444 -9.17 -19.80 -0.82
CA TYR A 444 -10.14 -20.88 -0.80
C TYR A 444 -9.48 -22.20 -0.40
N ARG A 445 -10.25 -23.08 0.26
CA ARG A 445 -9.81 -24.42 0.69
C ARG A 445 -10.68 -25.50 0.05
N LEU A 446 -10.05 -26.52 -0.54
CA LEU A 446 -10.70 -27.76 -0.95
C LEU A 446 -10.49 -28.83 0.13
N VAL A 447 -11.57 -29.19 0.81
CA VAL A 447 -11.54 -30.20 1.88
C VAL A 447 -11.36 -31.60 1.30
N SER A 448 -10.45 -32.38 1.91
CA SER A 448 -10.13 -33.77 1.58
C SER A 448 -9.86 -33.98 0.07
N PRO A 449 -8.85 -33.30 -0.50
CA PRO A 449 -8.61 -33.21 -1.95
C PRO A 449 -8.39 -34.58 -2.64
N ASN A 450 -7.98 -35.60 -1.89
CA ASN A 450 -7.86 -36.99 -2.37
C ASN A 450 -9.14 -37.83 -2.36
N THR A 451 -10.27 -37.30 -1.89
CA THR A 451 -11.55 -38.02 -1.84
C THR A 451 -12.62 -37.30 -2.68
N PRO A 452 -12.74 -37.58 -4.00
CA PRO A 452 -13.66 -36.86 -4.88
C PRO A 452 -15.14 -36.85 -4.49
N ALA A 453 -15.59 -37.83 -3.69
CA ALA A 453 -16.95 -37.89 -3.16
C ALA A 453 -17.18 -36.98 -1.93
N ALA A 454 -16.13 -36.35 -1.40
CA ALA A 454 -16.14 -35.49 -0.21
C ALA A 454 -15.65 -34.06 -0.50
N TRP A 455 -15.24 -33.75 -1.73
CA TRP A 455 -14.81 -32.42 -2.15
C TRP A 455 -15.85 -31.34 -1.78
N SER A 456 -15.38 -30.31 -1.09
CA SER A 456 -16.13 -29.11 -0.74
C SER A 456 -15.16 -27.93 -0.79
N TRP A 457 -15.55 -26.85 -1.47
CA TRP A 457 -14.82 -25.59 -1.48
C TRP A 457 -15.34 -24.69 -0.36
N GLU A 458 -14.44 -24.22 0.48
CA GLU A 458 -14.72 -23.30 1.59
C GLU A 458 -13.92 -22.02 1.40
N SER A 459 -14.54 -20.85 1.59
CA SER A 459 -13.80 -19.58 1.58
C SER A 459 -13.11 -19.37 2.93
N VAL A 460 -11.83 -18.98 2.88
CA VAL A 460 -11.02 -18.66 4.05
C VAL A 460 -10.92 -17.12 4.24
N ASN A 461 -11.57 -16.33 3.39
CA ASN A 461 -11.42 -14.88 3.33
C ASN A 461 -11.89 -14.13 4.58
N GLY A 462 -12.97 -14.58 5.21
CA GLY A 462 -13.43 -14.00 6.48
C GLY A 462 -13.64 -12.48 6.41
N ASP A 463 -12.95 -11.72 7.26
CA ASP A 463 -12.93 -10.26 7.30
C ASP A 463 -11.69 -9.61 6.65
N MET A 464 -10.98 -10.29 5.74
CA MET A 464 -9.86 -9.73 4.98
C MET A 464 -10.33 -8.64 4.00
N ARG A 465 -9.60 -7.50 3.93
CA ARG A 465 -9.94 -6.31 3.11
C ARG A 465 -8.96 -6.13 1.94
N ALA A 466 -8.63 -7.19 1.21
CA ALA A 466 -7.60 -7.18 0.17
C ALA A 466 -8.07 -6.64 -1.21
N VAL A 467 -9.27 -6.05 -1.29
CA VAL A 467 -9.86 -5.65 -2.59
C VAL A 467 -9.18 -4.42 -3.22
N GLU A 468 -9.03 -4.47 -4.54
CA GLU A 468 -8.43 -3.42 -5.36
C GLU A 468 -9.50 -2.48 -5.96
N PHE A 469 -9.75 -1.31 -5.36
CA PHE A 469 -10.70 -0.34 -5.91
C PHE A 469 -10.07 0.52 -7.02
N TYR A 470 -10.69 0.54 -8.20
CA TYR A 470 -10.42 1.55 -9.24
C TYR A 470 -11.10 2.89 -8.94
N SER A 471 -12.29 2.86 -8.33
CA SER A 471 -13.10 4.04 -8.02
C SER A 471 -14.11 3.76 -6.91
N VAL A 472 -14.50 4.79 -6.15
CA VAL A 472 -15.49 4.73 -5.08
C VAL A 472 -16.47 5.91 -5.13
N ALA A 473 -17.71 5.69 -4.69
CA ALA A 473 -18.74 6.74 -4.62
C ALA A 473 -19.66 6.56 -3.40
N LEU A 474 -20.11 7.67 -2.82
CA LEU A 474 -21.04 7.71 -1.68
C LEU A 474 -22.46 8.08 -2.11
N ASP A 475 -23.44 7.22 -1.79
CA ASP A 475 -24.85 7.66 -1.70
C ASP A 475 -25.01 8.48 -0.42
N THR A 476 -25.14 9.80 -0.58
CA THR A 476 -25.28 10.76 0.53
C THR A 476 -26.65 10.74 1.22
N LEU A 477 -27.65 10.09 0.63
CA LEU A 477 -28.98 9.92 1.21
C LEU A 477 -29.01 8.75 2.20
N ASN A 478 -28.41 7.62 1.84
CA ASN A 478 -28.35 6.41 2.69
C ASN A 478 -27.02 6.26 3.46
N MET A 479 -26.01 7.09 3.15
CA MET A 479 -24.64 7.03 3.68
C MET A 479 -23.92 5.70 3.39
N THR A 480 -24.18 5.11 2.21
CA THR A 480 -23.59 3.83 1.79
C THR A 480 -22.66 3.98 0.60
N ILE A 481 -21.53 3.27 0.65
CA ILE A 481 -20.49 3.34 -0.38
C ILE A 481 -20.71 2.29 -1.47
N PHE A 482 -20.31 2.67 -2.68
CA PHE A 482 -20.15 1.82 -3.86
C PHE A 482 -18.69 1.88 -4.29
N GLY A 483 -18.20 0.85 -4.96
CA GLY A 483 -16.94 0.94 -5.68
C GLY A 483 -16.84 -0.07 -6.81
N GLY A 484 -15.94 0.19 -7.75
CA GLY A 484 -15.59 -0.73 -8.81
C GLY A 484 -14.23 -1.36 -8.52
N ASN A 485 -14.19 -2.70 -8.49
CA ASN A 485 -13.04 -3.48 -8.05
C ASN A 485 -12.40 -4.21 -9.23
N GLN A 486 -11.08 -4.39 -9.22
CA GLN A 486 -10.45 -5.42 -10.04
C GLN A 486 -10.99 -6.80 -9.63
N ASP A 487 -11.47 -7.58 -10.62
CA ASP A 487 -12.09 -8.92 -10.60
C ASP A 487 -13.24 -9.23 -9.61
N ASN A 488 -13.42 -8.43 -8.55
CA ASN A 488 -14.47 -8.60 -7.54
C ASN A 488 -15.75 -7.80 -7.87
N GLY A 489 -15.82 -7.16 -9.05
CA GLY A 489 -17.03 -6.54 -9.57
C GLY A 489 -17.37 -5.18 -8.99
N THR A 490 -18.66 -4.89 -8.86
CA THR A 490 -19.15 -3.67 -8.20
C THR A 490 -19.91 -4.02 -6.93
N PRO A 491 -19.23 -4.11 -5.77
CA PRO A 491 -19.89 -4.23 -4.46
C PRO A 491 -20.59 -2.94 -4.04
N ARG A 492 -21.55 -3.09 -3.13
CA ARG A 492 -22.24 -1.99 -2.45
C ARG A 492 -22.35 -2.27 -0.96
N GLN A 493 -22.01 -1.28 -0.14
CA GLN A 493 -22.20 -1.33 1.31
C GLN A 493 -23.71 -1.38 1.65
N PRO A 494 -24.20 -2.38 2.40
CA PRO A 494 -25.65 -2.56 2.63
C PRO A 494 -26.22 -1.65 3.73
N ALA A 495 -25.36 -1.07 4.57
CA ALA A 495 -25.65 -0.06 5.58
C ALA A 495 -24.32 0.61 6.01
N PRO A 496 -24.31 1.86 6.52
CA PRO A 496 -23.08 2.53 6.93
C PRO A 496 -22.28 1.69 7.94
N GLY A 497 -20.98 1.52 7.70
CA GLY A 497 -20.08 0.70 8.54
C GLY A 497 -20.30 -0.82 8.46
N ALA A 498 -21.06 -1.32 7.49
CA ALA A 498 -21.18 -2.77 7.26
C ALA A 498 -19.98 -3.31 6.48
N TRP A 499 -19.39 -4.40 6.97
CA TRP A 499 -18.19 -5.04 6.41
C TRP A 499 -18.43 -5.90 5.18
N SER A 500 -19.52 -6.68 5.16
CA SER A 500 -19.83 -7.53 4.01
C SER A 500 -20.69 -6.78 3.00
N TRP A 501 -20.18 -6.64 1.78
CA TRP A 501 -20.83 -5.87 0.72
C TRP A 501 -21.33 -6.81 -0.38
N PRO A 502 -22.65 -6.94 -0.62
CA PRO A 502 -23.15 -7.71 -1.75
C PRO A 502 -22.69 -7.11 -3.08
N ARG A 503 -22.30 -7.98 -4.01
CA ARG A 503 -21.96 -7.65 -5.39
C ARG A 503 -23.21 -7.32 -6.19
N MET A 504 -23.23 -6.18 -6.86
CA MET A 504 -24.30 -5.79 -7.77
C MET A 504 -24.06 -6.25 -9.22
N SER A 505 -22.78 -6.43 -9.60
CA SER A 505 -22.33 -6.92 -10.91
C SER A 505 -20.98 -7.61 -10.76
N GLY A 506 -20.73 -8.69 -11.53
CA GLY A 506 -19.44 -9.37 -11.61
C GLY A 506 -18.51 -8.85 -12.71
N CYS A 507 -17.46 -9.63 -13.02
CA CYS A 507 -16.26 -9.23 -13.78
C CYS A 507 -15.51 -8.08 -13.08
N ASP A 508 -14.64 -7.35 -13.77
CA ASP A 508 -14.13 -6.07 -13.27
C ASP A 508 -15.25 -5.05 -13.06
N GLY A 509 -15.17 -4.32 -11.95
CA GLY A 509 -15.80 -3.02 -11.80
C GLY A 509 -15.03 -1.93 -12.56
N GLY A 510 -15.66 -0.78 -12.77
CA GLY A 510 -15.02 0.39 -13.37
C GLY A 510 -15.30 1.66 -12.57
N VAL A 511 -15.18 2.82 -13.20
CA VAL A 511 -15.55 4.11 -12.58
C VAL A 511 -16.99 4.06 -12.10
N VAL A 512 -17.22 4.44 -10.84
CA VAL A 512 -18.57 4.53 -10.25
C VAL A 512 -18.96 5.98 -10.02
N GLY A 513 -20.23 6.28 -10.22
CA GLY A 513 -20.83 7.57 -9.86
C GLY A 513 -22.08 7.32 -9.04
N ALA A 514 -22.29 8.13 -8.01
CA ALA A 514 -23.51 8.19 -7.25
C ALA A 514 -24.16 9.56 -7.45
N ASP A 515 -25.45 9.55 -7.73
CA ASP A 515 -26.33 10.72 -7.64
C ASP A 515 -27.53 10.29 -6.79
N ASN A 516 -28.10 11.25 -6.05
CA ASN A 516 -29.35 11.02 -5.33
C ASN A 516 -30.54 10.82 -6.30
N ASP A 517 -30.33 11.05 -7.60
CA ASP A 517 -31.11 10.50 -8.71
C ASP A 517 -30.26 9.62 -9.70
N GLN A 518 -29.89 8.36 -9.36
CA GLN A 518 -30.00 7.30 -10.42
C GLN A 518 -29.09 6.02 -10.51
N VAL A 519 -27.79 6.03 -10.21
CA VAL A 519 -26.76 5.50 -11.18
C VAL A 519 -26.16 4.06 -10.93
N ALA A 520 -25.26 3.57 -11.83
CA ALA A 520 -24.42 2.33 -11.85
C ALA A 520 -25.10 0.96 -12.15
N CYS A 521 -24.52 -0.08 -12.80
CA CYS A 521 -23.33 -0.31 -13.67
C CYS A 521 -23.41 -1.71 -14.39
N GLY A 522 -22.79 -1.91 -15.58
CA GLY A 522 -22.75 -3.16 -16.41
C GLY A 522 -22.98 -2.93 -17.93
N GLY A 523 -21.98 -2.43 -18.66
CA GLY A 523 -22.22 -1.30 -19.57
C GLY A 523 -22.38 -0.02 -18.72
N LEU A 524 -22.76 1.13 -19.28
CA LEU A 524 -23.39 2.12 -18.39
C LEU A 524 -24.79 1.59 -18.08
N VAL A 525 -25.12 1.48 -16.79
CA VAL A 525 -26.41 1.02 -16.25
C VAL A 525 -26.74 1.98 -15.11
N ARG A 526 -28.02 2.19 -14.85
CA ARG A 526 -28.58 3.14 -13.89
C ARG A 526 -29.47 2.36 -12.90
N ARG A 527 -29.18 2.40 -11.58
CA ARG A 527 -29.89 1.64 -10.53
C ARG A 527 -30.66 2.48 -9.50
N THR A 528 -31.90 2.03 -9.33
CA THR A 528 -33.05 2.51 -8.56
C THR A 528 -32.95 2.71 -7.03
N ILE A 529 -31.94 3.29 -6.41
CA ILE A 529 -31.87 3.28 -4.93
C ILE A 529 -32.87 4.26 -4.29
N ASP A 530 -33.67 3.78 -3.32
CA ASP A 530 -34.61 4.59 -2.53
C ASP A 530 -34.09 4.96 -1.12
N ALA A 531 -34.85 5.81 -0.40
CA ALA A 531 -34.53 6.24 0.97
C ALA A 531 -34.75 5.16 2.05
N ALA A 532 -35.12 3.93 1.67
CA ALA A 532 -35.12 2.75 2.53
C ALA A 532 -33.92 1.83 2.20
N ASN A 533 -32.93 2.37 1.47
CA ASN A 533 -31.74 1.69 0.96
C ASN A 533 -32.03 0.54 -0.02
N ALA A 534 -33.24 0.46 -0.58
CA ALA A 534 -33.68 -0.63 -1.45
C ALA A 534 -33.53 -0.26 -2.94
N GLN A 535 -33.11 -1.22 -3.75
CA GLN A 535 -33.08 -1.06 -5.21
C GLN A 535 -34.46 -1.31 -5.81
N THR A 536 -35.10 -0.26 -6.32
CA THR A 536 -36.44 -0.28 -6.93
C THR A 536 -36.44 -0.25 -8.46
N GLY A 537 -35.27 -0.24 -9.10
CA GLY A 537 -35.11 -0.18 -10.56
C GLY A 537 -33.69 -0.52 -11.04
N SER A 538 -33.56 -0.85 -12.32
CA SER A 538 -32.28 -1.04 -13.01
C SER A 538 -32.52 -0.86 -14.51
N VAL A 539 -31.77 0.02 -15.17
CA VAL A 539 -31.96 0.39 -16.59
C VAL A 539 -30.60 0.40 -17.28
N GLY A 540 -30.47 -0.30 -18.42
CA GLY A 540 -29.29 -0.16 -19.28
C GLY A 540 -29.27 1.23 -19.92
N VAL A 541 -28.17 1.95 -19.77
CA VAL A 541 -27.97 3.28 -20.36
C VAL A 541 -27.61 3.10 -21.83
N GLY A 542 -28.38 3.73 -22.71
CA GLY A 542 -28.31 3.48 -24.16
C GLY A 542 -27.01 3.93 -24.82
N LEU A 543 -26.44 5.05 -24.37
CA LEU A 543 -25.28 5.72 -25.00
C LEU A 543 -25.49 5.93 -26.50
N ILE A 544 -26.74 6.20 -26.90
CA ILE A 544 -27.12 6.35 -28.31
C ILE A 544 -26.56 7.66 -28.83
N VAL A 545 -25.74 7.60 -29.87
CA VAL A 545 -25.04 8.76 -30.42
C VAL A 545 -25.99 9.56 -31.29
N ASP A 546 -26.30 10.78 -30.87
CA ASP A 546 -27.25 11.65 -31.57
C ASP A 546 -26.83 11.92 -33.01
N GLY A 547 -27.76 11.75 -33.95
CA GLY A 547 -27.53 11.92 -35.39
C GLY A 547 -27.23 10.63 -36.16
N THR A 548 -26.87 9.53 -35.48
CA THR A 548 -26.44 8.26 -36.13
C THR A 548 -27.57 7.29 -36.51
N GLY A 549 -28.84 7.70 -36.45
CA GLY A 549 -29.98 6.80 -36.69
C GLY A 549 -30.30 5.81 -35.56
N GLY A 550 -29.38 5.59 -34.61
CA GLY A 550 -29.61 4.73 -33.45
C GLY A 550 -28.39 3.96 -32.93
N MET A 551 -27.17 4.24 -33.43
CA MET A 551 -25.96 3.56 -32.98
C MET A 551 -25.60 3.95 -31.55
N ALA A 552 -25.23 2.96 -30.73
CA ALA A 552 -24.62 3.18 -29.44
C ALA A 552 -23.11 3.43 -29.59
N MET A 553 -22.51 4.22 -28.68
CA MET A 553 -21.06 4.49 -28.66
C MET A 553 -20.20 3.20 -28.65
N ASN A 554 -20.71 2.13 -28.02
CA ASN A 554 -20.11 0.79 -27.97
C ASN A 554 -20.79 -0.25 -28.90
N GLY A 555 -21.73 0.17 -29.75
CA GLY A 555 -22.33 -0.66 -30.81
C GLY A 555 -21.33 -0.96 -31.94
N PRO A 556 -21.67 -1.80 -32.93
CA PRO A 556 -20.78 -2.17 -34.03
C PRO A 556 -20.23 -0.96 -34.82
N GLY A 557 -19.13 -1.13 -35.53
CA GLY A 557 -18.46 -0.05 -36.26
C GLY A 557 -17.03 -0.38 -36.74
N THR A 558 -16.43 0.57 -37.46
CA THR A 558 -16.06 0.23 -38.85
C THR A 558 -14.69 -0.36 -39.12
N LEU A 559 -13.86 -0.53 -38.09
CA LEU A 559 -12.52 -1.13 -38.25
C LEU A 559 -12.14 -2.15 -37.16
N SER A 560 -12.99 -2.37 -36.15
CA SER A 560 -12.78 -3.37 -35.08
C SER A 560 -14.08 -3.88 -34.43
N GLY A 561 -15.25 -3.65 -35.03
CA GLY A 561 -16.54 -4.04 -34.45
C GLY A 561 -17.04 -3.13 -33.31
N ARG A 562 -16.59 -1.87 -33.27
CA ARG A 562 -17.13 -0.81 -32.40
C ARG A 562 -17.19 0.55 -33.11
N PHE A 563 -18.24 1.34 -32.83
CA PHE A 563 -18.40 2.73 -33.30
C PHE A 563 -17.25 3.63 -32.82
N ASP A 564 -16.99 3.63 -31.51
CA ASP A 564 -15.73 4.17 -30.94
C ASP A 564 -14.82 3.00 -30.54
N ASN A 565 -13.76 2.79 -31.30
CA ASN A 565 -12.73 1.78 -31.03
C ASN A 565 -11.66 2.23 -30.03
N THR A 566 -11.80 3.42 -29.45
CA THR A 566 -10.89 4.05 -28.49
C THR A 566 -11.41 4.04 -27.05
N ILE A 567 -12.60 3.45 -26.84
CA ILE A 567 -13.16 3.12 -25.52
C ILE A 567 -12.15 2.27 -24.74
N GLN A 568 -11.85 2.71 -23.51
CA GLN A 568 -10.89 2.05 -22.63
C GLN A 568 -11.50 0.82 -21.93
N PHE A 569 -10.64 -0.03 -21.36
CA PHE A 569 -11.08 -1.14 -20.51
C PHE A 569 -11.81 -0.63 -19.25
N ILE A 570 -11.16 0.26 -18.51
CA ILE A 570 -11.79 1.09 -17.47
C ILE A 570 -12.07 2.47 -18.08
N GLN A 571 -13.33 2.69 -18.51
CA GLN A 571 -13.73 3.90 -19.22
C GLN A 571 -14.01 5.07 -18.26
N GLN A 572 -13.28 6.17 -18.41
CA GLN A 572 -13.52 7.41 -17.68
C GLN A 572 -14.85 8.09 -18.11
N TYR A 573 -15.64 8.48 -17.11
CA TYR A 573 -16.77 9.40 -17.25
C TYR A 573 -16.93 10.22 -15.96
N LEU A 574 -17.64 11.34 -16.03
CA LEU A 574 -18.00 12.17 -14.89
C LEU A 574 -19.46 12.62 -14.98
N LEU A 575 -20.12 12.75 -13.84
CA LEU A 575 -21.35 13.51 -13.71
C LEU A 575 -21.02 15.00 -13.53
N ASN A 576 -21.91 15.88 -13.97
CA ASN A 576 -21.70 17.33 -13.81
C ASN A 576 -21.91 17.76 -12.35
N ALA A 577 -20.97 18.51 -11.80
CA ALA A 577 -20.95 18.92 -10.40
C ALA A 577 -22.13 19.82 -9.96
N VAL A 578 -22.85 20.45 -10.91
CA VAL A 578 -24.01 21.31 -10.62
C VAL A 578 -25.32 20.85 -11.28
N ASP A 579 -25.26 19.91 -12.21
CA ASP A 579 -26.43 19.29 -12.86
C ASP A 579 -26.18 17.79 -13.14
N PRO A 580 -26.21 16.91 -12.12
CA PRO A 580 -25.86 15.49 -12.25
C PRO A 580 -26.67 14.68 -13.28
N SER A 581 -27.76 15.24 -13.83
CA SER A 581 -28.47 14.68 -14.98
C SER A 581 -27.63 14.65 -16.26
N ARG A 582 -26.54 15.44 -16.30
CA ARG A 582 -25.57 15.51 -17.39
C ARG A 582 -24.33 14.69 -17.08
N MET A 583 -23.78 14.05 -18.12
CA MET A 583 -22.59 13.20 -18.03
C MET A 583 -21.61 13.52 -19.16
N LEU A 584 -20.31 13.51 -18.86
CA LEU A 584 -19.22 13.65 -19.82
C LEU A 584 -18.44 12.33 -19.90
N ILE A 585 -18.13 11.85 -21.10
CA ILE A 585 -17.33 10.63 -21.36
C ILE A 585 -16.13 10.99 -22.24
N GLY A 586 -14.93 10.56 -21.83
CA GLY A 586 -13.67 10.84 -22.53
C GLY A 586 -12.97 9.59 -23.05
N THR A 587 -12.93 9.41 -24.37
CA THR A 587 -12.20 8.33 -25.05
C THR A 587 -10.92 8.90 -25.66
N ARG A 588 -10.69 8.75 -26.98
CA ARG A 588 -9.94 9.76 -27.77
C ARG A 588 -10.82 10.86 -28.35
N TYR A 589 -12.12 10.77 -28.09
CA TYR A 589 -13.16 11.71 -28.45
C TYR A 589 -13.89 12.15 -27.17
N LEU A 590 -14.80 13.12 -27.30
CA LEU A 590 -15.66 13.58 -26.20
C LEU A 590 -17.12 13.37 -26.53
N TYR A 591 -17.86 12.85 -25.55
CA TYR A 591 -19.30 12.65 -25.62
C TYR A 591 -19.97 13.30 -24.41
N GLU A 592 -21.07 13.99 -24.65
CA GLU A 592 -21.85 14.66 -23.63
C GLU A 592 -23.29 14.16 -23.63
N SER A 593 -23.82 13.81 -22.47
CA SER A 593 -25.23 13.53 -22.26
C SER A 593 -25.89 14.64 -21.46
N THR A 594 -27.17 14.89 -21.75
CA THR A 594 -28.07 15.74 -20.97
C THR A 594 -29.28 14.97 -20.42
N ASN A 595 -29.23 13.63 -20.50
CA ASN A 595 -30.32 12.74 -20.10
C ASN A 595 -29.79 11.43 -19.47
N TYR A 596 -28.87 11.54 -18.51
CA TYR A 596 -28.31 10.42 -17.74
C TYR A 596 -27.67 9.32 -18.61
N GLY A 597 -27.15 9.69 -19.78
CA GLY A 597 -26.52 8.81 -20.75
C GLY A 597 -27.45 8.08 -21.71
N ASP A 598 -28.77 8.25 -21.62
CA ASP A 598 -29.71 7.56 -22.53
C ASP A 598 -29.38 7.92 -24.00
N ASN A 599 -29.05 9.19 -24.25
CA ASN A 599 -28.42 9.71 -25.46
C ASN A 599 -27.08 10.39 -25.15
N VAL A 600 -26.19 10.45 -26.14
CA VAL A 600 -24.94 11.21 -26.10
C VAL A 600 -24.73 11.98 -27.40
N THR A 601 -24.25 13.21 -27.31
CA THR A 601 -23.80 13.98 -28.48
C THR A 601 -22.27 13.93 -28.58
N ALA A 602 -21.73 13.60 -29.76
CA ALA A 602 -20.29 13.63 -30.02
C ALA A 602 -19.80 15.08 -30.18
N LEU A 603 -19.01 15.58 -29.23
CA LEU A 603 -18.57 16.98 -29.19
C LEU A 603 -17.52 17.32 -30.26
N GLY A 604 -16.90 16.32 -30.88
CA GLY A 604 -16.03 16.50 -32.04
C GLY A 604 -16.79 16.61 -33.38
N GLY A 605 -18.09 16.31 -33.39
CA GLY A 605 -18.87 16.08 -34.60
C GLY A 605 -18.83 14.62 -35.08
N LEU A 606 -19.47 14.38 -36.22
CA LEU A 606 -19.57 13.06 -36.86
C LEU A 606 -19.14 13.16 -38.34
N ILE A 607 -18.47 12.13 -38.83
CA ILE A 607 -18.21 11.92 -40.26
C ILE A 607 -19.27 10.96 -40.79
N ASP A 608 -20.01 11.42 -41.80
CA ASP A 608 -20.86 10.58 -42.66
C ASP A 608 -19.97 9.73 -43.57
N LEU A 609 -20.11 8.41 -43.48
CA LEU A 609 -19.38 7.44 -44.30
C LEU A 609 -20.26 6.81 -45.38
N THR A 610 -21.59 6.93 -45.24
CA THR A 610 -22.55 6.63 -46.30
C THR A 610 -22.13 7.33 -47.59
N ASN A 611 -22.14 6.61 -48.71
CA ASN A 611 -21.60 6.95 -50.05
C ASN A 611 -20.11 6.66 -50.29
N ASN A 612 -19.43 5.87 -49.44
CA ASN A 612 -18.05 5.45 -49.69
C ASN A 612 -17.92 4.08 -50.43
N GLY A 613 -18.97 3.26 -50.42
CA GLY A 613 -19.03 1.97 -51.14
C GLY A 613 -18.30 0.80 -50.47
N VAL A 614 -17.93 0.94 -49.20
CA VAL A 614 -17.54 -0.12 -48.26
C VAL A 614 -18.77 -0.45 -47.41
N ASP A 615 -18.90 -1.70 -46.98
CA ASP A 615 -19.81 -2.11 -45.89
C ASP A 615 -19.02 -1.83 -44.61
N ASP A 616 -19.23 -0.64 -44.04
CA ASP A 616 -18.39 -0.10 -42.99
C ASP A 616 -18.82 -0.68 -41.62
N ASP A 617 -20.12 -0.80 -41.30
CA ASP A 617 -20.56 -1.32 -39.98
C ASP A 617 -20.53 -2.86 -39.85
N GLY A 618 -20.50 -3.57 -40.99
CA GLY A 618 -20.41 -5.03 -41.08
C GLY A 618 -21.76 -5.77 -41.15
N ASP A 619 -22.87 -5.10 -41.46
CA ASP A 619 -24.19 -5.72 -41.58
C ASP A 619 -24.34 -6.64 -42.83
N GLY A 620 -23.45 -6.47 -43.82
CA GLY A 620 -23.46 -7.21 -45.10
C GLY A 620 -23.93 -6.38 -46.30
N SER A 621 -24.15 -5.09 -46.14
CA SER A 621 -24.77 -4.20 -47.13
C SER A 621 -23.93 -2.94 -47.36
N PRO A 622 -23.20 -2.82 -48.49
CA PRO A 622 -22.48 -1.58 -48.80
C PRO A 622 -23.46 -0.45 -49.08
N ASP A 623 -23.55 0.53 -48.18
CA ASP A 623 -24.07 1.88 -48.45
C ASP A 623 -25.55 1.99 -48.95
N PRO A 624 -26.58 1.58 -48.16
CA PRO A 624 -27.97 1.98 -48.47
C PRO A 624 -28.88 2.50 -47.32
N ASP A 625 -28.39 2.68 -46.09
CA ASP A 625 -29.20 2.81 -44.86
C ASP A 625 -29.09 4.15 -44.09
N LEU A 626 -28.04 4.94 -44.34
CA LEU A 626 -27.75 6.24 -43.67
C LEU A 626 -27.29 6.12 -42.19
N ASP A 627 -26.78 4.98 -41.77
CA ASP A 627 -26.25 4.71 -40.43
C ASP A 627 -24.72 4.43 -40.39
N GLU A 628 -24.02 4.50 -41.52
CA GLU A 628 -22.54 4.48 -41.54
C GLU A 628 -21.95 5.82 -41.05
N TRP A 629 -21.67 5.92 -39.74
CA TRP A 629 -21.03 7.09 -39.11
C TRP A 629 -19.83 6.73 -38.25
N ARG A 630 -18.91 7.68 -38.06
CA ARG A 630 -17.86 7.61 -37.03
C ARG A 630 -17.63 8.97 -36.33
N PRO A 631 -17.07 9.01 -35.11
CA PRO A 631 -16.73 10.27 -34.45
C PRO A 631 -15.60 11.03 -35.17
N ASP A 632 -15.70 12.36 -35.21
CA ASP A 632 -14.70 13.27 -35.78
C ASP A 632 -13.86 14.00 -34.71
N ASN A 633 -12.80 14.68 -35.14
CA ASN A 633 -11.96 15.57 -34.35
C ASN A 633 -11.40 14.93 -33.06
N PRO A 634 -10.58 13.85 -33.18
CA PRO A 634 -9.98 13.18 -32.04
C PRO A 634 -9.09 14.16 -31.26
N ILE A 635 -9.23 14.16 -29.94
CA ILE A 635 -8.59 15.14 -29.07
C ILE A 635 -7.28 14.67 -28.44
N GLY A 636 -6.95 13.38 -28.63
CA GLY A 636 -5.91 12.65 -27.91
C GLY A 636 -6.53 11.80 -26.79
N GLN A 637 -5.74 10.94 -26.13
CA GLN A 637 -6.25 10.10 -25.05
C GLN A 637 -6.65 10.99 -23.87
N VAL A 638 -7.94 10.99 -23.49
CA VAL A 638 -8.37 11.72 -22.29
C VAL A 638 -7.72 11.10 -21.06
N THR A 639 -7.07 11.94 -20.26
CA THR A 639 -6.37 11.55 -19.03
C THR A 639 -7.07 12.07 -17.79
N ALA A 640 -7.59 13.30 -17.84
CA ALA A 640 -8.32 13.95 -16.74
C ALA A 640 -9.46 14.83 -17.27
N MET A 641 -10.51 15.02 -16.46
CA MET A 641 -11.66 15.87 -16.79
C MET A 641 -12.22 16.56 -15.54
N ALA A 642 -12.86 17.71 -15.70
CA ALA A 642 -13.77 18.29 -14.71
C ALA A 642 -15.00 18.88 -15.43
N TYR A 643 -16.19 18.72 -14.84
CA TYR A 643 -17.45 19.03 -15.51
C TYR A 643 -18.46 19.71 -14.58
N GLY A 644 -18.97 20.86 -15.00
CA GLY A 644 -19.77 21.75 -14.17
C GLY A 644 -18.92 22.57 -13.19
N GLY A 645 -19.46 23.68 -12.72
CA GLY A 645 -18.81 24.51 -11.71
C GLY A 645 -19.63 25.74 -11.36
N ARG A 646 -19.14 26.54 -10.42
CA ARG A 646 -19.82 27.76 -9.93
C ARG A 646 -18.92 28.97 -10.09
N LEU A 647 -19.50 30.16 -10.23
CA LEU A 647 -18.74 31.41 -10.18
C LEU A 647 -19.57 32.48 -9.46
N GLY A 648 -19.10 32.90 -8.30
CA GLY A 648 -19.80 33.90 -7.48
C GLY A 648 -21.19 33.43 -7.02
N GLY A 649 -21.33 32.12 -6.74
CA GLY A 649 -22.58 31.49 -6.33
C GLY A 649 -23.59 31.24 -7.45
N VAL A 650 -23.20 31.41 -8.72
CA VAL A 650 -24.02 31.06 -9.90
C VAL A 650 -23.50 29.77 -10.52
N ASP A 651 -24.39 28.80 -10.66
CA ASP A 651 -24.11 27.49 -11.24
C ASP A 651 -23.95 27.60 -12.77
N ASN A 652 -22.92 26.97 -13.34
CA ASN A 652 -22.70 26.87 -14.77
C ASN A 652 -22.41 25.41 -15.19
N PRO A 653 -23.40 24.69 -15.74
CA PRO A 653 -23.20 23.32 -16.19
C PRO A 653 -22.41 23.22 -17.51
N GLU A 654 -22.14 24.33 -18.21
CA GLU A 654 -21.37 24.33 -19.47
C GLU A 654 -19.85 24.38 -19.29
N VAL A 655 -19.36 24.46 -18.04
CA VAL A 655 -17.93 24.39 -17.73
C VAL A 655 -17.44 22.97 -17.97
N ILE A 656 -16.51 22.81 -18.90
CA ILE A 656 -15.79 21.55 -19.14
C ILE A 656 -14.30 21.86 -19.21
N TYR A 657 -13.51 21.23 -18.35
CA TYR A 657 -12.07 21.07 -18.54
C TYR A 657 -11.77 19.64 -18.96
N VAL A 658 -10.95 19.45 -20.00
CA VAL A 658 -10.50 18.12 -20.46
C VAL A 658 -9.01 18.18 -20.76
N ALA A 659 -8.25 17.26 -20.17
CA ALA A 659 -6.84 17.05 -20.46
C ALA A 659 -6.63 15.83 -21.37
N SER A 660 -5.69 15.97 -22.30
CA SER A 660 -5.06 14.87 -23.02
C SER A 660 -3.54 15.06 -22.93
N GLY A 661 -2.91 14.38 -21.98
CA GLY A 661 -1.52 14.62 -21.62
C GLY A 661 -1.33 16.05 -21.09
N THR A 662 -0.33 16.77 -21.60
CA THR A 662 -0.10 18.21 -21.27
C THR A 662 -1.15 19.17 -21.84
N THR A 663 -2.00 18.74 -22.78
CA THR A 663 -2.94 19.64 -23.48
C THR A 663 -4.27 19.74 -22.73
N LEU A 664 -4.54 20.91 -22.14
CA LEU A 664 -5.80 21.22 -21.46
C LEU A 664 -6.74 22.02 -22.39
N ARG A 665 -8.02 21.65 -22.44
CA ARG A 665 -9.07 22.32 -23.21
C ARG A 665 -10.20 22.77 -22.29
N LEU A 666 -10.80 23.92 -22.60
CA LEU A 666 -11.85 24.55 -21.82
C LEU A 666 -13.07 24.93 -22.69
N ARG A 667 -14.27 24.53 -22.25
CA ARG A 667 -15.57 25.10 -22.69
C ARG A 667 -16.22 25.78 -21.48
N THR A 668 -16.88 26.93 -21.68
CA THR A 668 -17.58 27.67 -20.60
C THR A 668 -19.01 28.08 -20.95
N ALA A 669 -19.36 28.04 -22.24
CA ALA A 669 -20.69 28.29 -22.78
C ALA A 669 -20.79 27.67 -24.18
N ILE A 670 -22.01 27.40 -24.64
CA ILE A 670 -22.28 27.00 -26.03
C ILE A 670 -22.53 28.26 -26.86
N VAL A 671 -21.66 28.56 -27.83
CA VAL A 671 -21.74 29.77 -28.65
C VAL A 671 -22.39 29.43 -30.00
N ASN A 672 -23.47 30.13 -30.37
CA ASN A 672 -24.24 29.89 -31.61
C ASN A 672 -24.80 28.46 -31.80
N GLY A 673 -24.82 27.64 -30.75
CA GLY A 673 -25.18 26.21 -30.84
C GLY A 673 -24.02 25.29 -31.25
N ASP A 674 -22.79 25.82 -31.34
CA ASP A 674 -21.59 25.05 -31.60
C ASP A 674 -21.10 24.37 -30.32
N LEU A 675 -21.18 23.04 -30.29
CA LEU A 675 -20.72 22.21 -29.18
C LEU A 675 -19.21 21.93 -29.22
N THR A 676 -18.55 22.27 -30.34
CA THR A 676 -17.13 22.04 -30.61
C THR A 676 -16.22 23.18 -30.12
N ASP A 677 -16.80 24.29 -29.61
CA ASP A 677 -16.13 25.54 -29.21
C ASP A 677 -15.29 25.39 -27.92
N PHE A 678 -14.25 24.56 -28.00
CA PHE A 678 -13.24 24.36 -26.97
C PHE A 678 -12.03 25.25 -27.20
N ILE A 679 -11.69 26.06 -26.20
CA ILE A 679 -10.46 26.84 -26.17
C ILE A 679 -9.33 25.93 -25.68
N THR A 680 -8.29 25.73 -26.49
CA THR A 680 -7.06 25.07 -26.02
C THR A 680 -6.27 26.05 -25.15
N LEU A 681 -6.00 25.69 -23.89
CA LEU A 681 -5.25 26.50 -22.94
C LEU A 681 -3.74 26.26 -23.19
N PRO A 682 -2.97 27.29 -23.62
CA PRO A 682 -1.69 27.07 -24.30
C PRO A 682 -0.48 26.87 -23.37
N ALA A 683 -0.67 26.67 -22.07
CA ALA A 683 0.32 27.07 -21.08
C ALA A 683 0.40 26.27 -19.76
N TYR A 684 -0.07 25.02 -19.71
CA TYR A 684 0.22 24.18 -18.54
C TYR A 684 1.74 23.90 -18.45
N PRO A 685 2.42 24.19 -17.32
CA PRO A 685 3.88 24.08 -17.22
C PRO A 685 4.39 22.71 -16.73
N GLY A 686 3.50 21.77 -16.40
CA GLY A 686 3.84 20.44 -15.90
C GLY A 686 4.03 19.38 -16.99
N SER A 687 3.71 18.12 -16.67
CA SER A 687 3.79 16.97 -17.58
C SER A 687 2.38 16.53 -17.98
N ASP A 688 2.15 15.23 -18.24
CA ASP A 688 0.81 14.75 -18.54
C ASP A 688 -0.09 14.88 -17.31
N ILE A 689 -1.20 15.63 -17.44
CA ILE A 689 -2.16 15.85 -16.35
C ILE A 689 -2.90 14.53 -16.10
N ARG A 690 -2.95 14.11 -14.83
CA ARG A 690 -3.53 12.84 -14.39
C ARG A 690 -4.91 13.00 -13.76
N ASP A 691 -5.10 14.03 -12.94
CA ASP A 691 -6.39 14.38 -12.36
C ASP A 691 -6.51 15.91 -12.21
N ILE A 692 -7.74 16.43 -12.22
CA ILE A 692 -8.06 17.86 -12.14
C ILE A 692 -9.33 18.09 -11.33
N ILE A 693 -9.25 18.97 -10.33
CA ILE A 693 -10.40 19.41 -9.55
C ILE A 693 -10.54 20.93 -9.60
N LEU A 694 -11.79 21.41 -9.59
CA LEU A 694 -12.13 22.84 -9.60
C LEU A 694 -12.49 23.28 -8.19
N ASP A 695 -12.22 24.54 -7.87
CA ASP A 695 -12.79 25.20 -6.70
C ASP A 695 -14.33 25.19 -6.83
N PRO A 696 -15.08 24.68 -5.83
CA PRO A 696 -16.52 24.51 -5.91
C PRO A 696 -17.30 25.83 -5.94
N ASP A 697 -16.69 26.97 -5.58
CA ASP A 697 -17.30 28.30 -5.60
C ASP A 697 -16.78 29.22 -6.74
N ASP A 698 -15.61 28.93 -7.32
CA ASP A 698 -14.98 29.64 -8.45
C ASP A 698 -14.29 28.68 -9.45
N TRP A 699 -14.99 28.21 -10.49
CA TRP A 699 -14.43 27.35 -11.56
C TRP A 699 -13.25 27.97 -12.35
N GLY A 700 -13.01 29.28 -12.18
CA GLY A 700 -11.80 29.95 -12.66
C GLY A 700 -10.55 29.57 -11.86
N ARG A 701 -10.70 28.77 -10.80
CA ARG A 701 -9.63 28.23 -9.96
C ARG A 701 -9.73 26.71 -9.90
N GLY A 702 -8.59 26.08 -9.63
CA GLY A 702 -8.54 24.65 -9.47
C GLY A 702 -7.11 24.15 -9.31
N TYR A 703 -6.98 22.83 -9.25
CA TYR A 703 -5.75 22.13 -8.96
C TYR A 703 -5.61 20.93 -9.88
N VAL A 704 -4.37 20.61 -10.24
CA VAL A 704 -4.02 19.43 -11.03
C VAL A 704 -2.90 18.66 -10.36
N VAL A 705 -2.92 17.35 -10.56
CA VAL A 705 -1.80 16.45 -10.33
C VAL A 705 -1.32 15.89 -11.67
N ASP A 706 0.00 15.78 -11.86
CA ASP A 706 0.60 15.24 -13.09
C ASP A 706 1.36 13.92 -12.88
N ASN A 707 1.63 13.22 -13.99
CA ASN A 707 2.37 11.95 -14.01
C ASN A 707 3.83 12.06 -13.54
N ALA A 708 4.34 13.25 -13.22
CA ALA A 708 5.64 13.44 -12.57
C ALA A 708 5.50 13.69 -11.05
N GLY A 709 4.32 13.46 -10.48
CA GLY A 709 4.06 13.57 -9.05
C GLY A 709 3.95 15.00 -8.53
N ARG A 710 3.70 15.97 -9.40
CA ARG A 710 3.65 17.37 -9.03
C ARG A 710 2.22 17.86 -8.92
N VAL A 711 2.01 18.77 -7.98
CA VAL A 711 0.74 19.45 -7.76
C VAL A 711 0.87 20.90 -8.19
N PHE A 712 -0.08 21.38 -9.00
CA PHE A 712 -0.16 22.78 -9.41
C PHE A 712 -1.54 23.34 -9.10
N SER A 713 -1.60 24.60 -8.67
CA SER A 713 -2.83 25.40 -8.65
C SER A 713 -2.89 26.31 -9.87
N PHE A 714 -4.11 26.66 -10.29
CA PHE A 714 -4.34 27.71 -11.28
C PHE A 714 -5.40 28.72 -10.82
N ILE A 715 -5.30 29.92 -11.37
CA ILE A 715 -6.32 30.99 -11.30
C ILE A 715 -6.72 31.41 -12.73
N ASN A 716 -7.70 32.31 -12.88
CA ASN A 716 -8.12 32.86 -14.19
C ASN A 716 -8.34 31.79 -15.29
N ALA A 717 -8.86 30.62 -14.91
CA ALA A 717 -9.06 29.45 -15.75
C ALA A 717 -7.78 28.88 -16.42
N GLY A 718 -6.59 29.14 -15.85
CA GLY A 718 -5.31 28.65 -16.37
C GLY A 718 -4.90 29.28 -17.71
N ALA A 719 -5.46 30.45 -18.06
CA ALA A 719 -5.39 31.06 -19.39
C ALA A 719 -3.97 31.44 -19.86
N SER A 720 -3.02 31.65 -18.94
CA SER A 720 -1.63 31.97 -19.23
C SER A 720 -0.66 31.24 -18.29
N ALA A 721 0.61 31.12 -18.69
CA ALA A 721 1.64 30.48 -17.86
C ALA A 721 1.86 31.15 -16.50
N ALA A 722 1.48 32.43 -16.35
CA ALA A 722 1.58 33.19 -15.11
C ALA A 722 0.43 32.91 -14.13
N ASP A 723 -0.63 32.24 -14.58
CA ASP A 723 -1.77 31.85 -13.75
C ASP A 723 -1.53 30.52 -13.02
N TRP A 724 -0.49 29.78 -13.38
CA TRP A 724 -0.12 28.48 -12.79
C TRP A 724 0.94 28.64 -11.71
N THR A 725 0.74 28.00 -10.56
CA THR A 725 1.72 27.93 -9.47
C THR A 725 2.03 26.48 -9.15
N ASN A 726 3.32 26.11 -9.13
CA ASN A 726 3.75 24.82 -8.59
C ASN A 726 3.64 24.86 -7.06
N ILE A 727 2.80 23.99 -6.50
CA ILE A 727 2.55 23.86 -5.07
C ILE A 727 3.00 22.51 -4.52
N SER A 728 3.84 21.76 -5.25
CA SER A 728 4.32 20.43 -4.83
C SER A 728 5.09 20.46 -3.50
N GLY A 729 5.76 21.57 -3.17
CA GLY A 729 6.34 21.75 -1.83
C GLY A 729 7.33 20.66 -1.46
N ASN A 730 7.19 20.15 -0.22
CA ASN A 730 7.91 19.00 0.33
C ASN A 730 7.24 17.63 0.08
N ILE A 731 6.21 17.51 -0.79
CA ILE A 731 5.48 16.24 -0.92
C ILE A 731 6.37 15.09 -1.43
N ALA A 732 7.39 15.42 -2.23
CA ALA A 732 8.39 14.47 -2.70
C ALA A 732 9.32 13.96 -1.58
N ASP A 733 9.43 14.68 -0.47
CA ASP A 733 10.20 14.27 0.71
C ASP A 733 9.35 13.41 1.68
N LEU A 734 8.01 13.47 1.58
CA LEU A 734 7.07 12.64 2.35
C LEU A 734 6.80 11.30 1.67
N ALA A 735 6.70 11.31 0.34
CA ALA A 735 6.63 10.09 -0.44
C ALA A 735 8.06 9.52 -0.57
N GLU A 736 8.55 8.82 0.46
CA GLU A 736 9.88 8.18 0.51
C GLU A 736 10.16 7.25 -0.68
N LEU A 737 9.10 6.88 -1.42
CA LEU A 737 9.06 5.98 -2.57
C LEU A 737 8.93 6.70 -3.92
N GLY A 738 8.93 8.03 -3.90
CA GLY A 738 8.59 8.90 -5.02
C GLY A 738 7.08 9.23 -5.09
N PRO A 739 6.71 10.46 -5.47
CA PRO A 739 5.32 10.91 -5.48
C PRO A 739 4.51 10.34 -6.67
N ASP A 740 4.11 9.07 -6.61
CA ASP A 740 3.10 8.52 -7.52
C ASP A 740 1.68 8.95 -7.07
N LEU A 741 1.41 10.24 -7.21
CA LEU A 741 0.13 10.87 -6.90
C LEU A 741 -0.87 10.62 -8.03
N ARG A 742 -2.11 10.30 -7.67
CA ARG A 742 -3.11 9.69 -8.57
C ARG A 742 -4.42 10.46 -8.68
N THR A 743 -4.85 11.08 -7.60
CA THR A 743 -6.16 11.72 -7.48
C THR A 743 -6.06 12.98 -6.61
N ILE A 744 -6.90 13.99 -6.88
CA ILE A 744 -6.89 15.27 -6.18
C ILE A 744 -8.32 15.76 -5.86
N GLU A 745 -8.51 16.26 -4.64
CA GLU A 745 -9.77 16.84 -4.16
C GLU A 745 -9.48 18.17 -3.43
N VAL A 746 -10.49 19.04 -3.37
CA VAL A 746 -10.40 20.33 -2.66
C VAL A 746 -11.54 20.48 -1.66
N ILE A 747 -11.20 21.00 -0.48
CA ILE A 747 -12.13 21.22 0.62
C ILE A 747 -12.07 22.71 0.97
N THR A 748 -13.09 23.46 0.56
CA THR A 748 -13.22 24.88 0.91
C THR A 748 -13.78 25.01 2.33
N THR A 749 -13.03 25.67 3.21
CA THR A 749 -13.45 25.87 4.61
C THR A 749 -14.29 27.13 4.76
N THR A 750 -14.06 28.12 3.88
CA THR A 750 -14.95 29.26 3.67
C THR A 750 -15.07 29.56 2.16
N PRO A 751 -16.11 30.29 1.70
CA PRO A 751 -16.20 30.76 0.31
C PRO A 751 -15.21 31.89 -0.03
N ALA A 752 -14.18 32.10 0.78
CA ALA A 752 -13.15 33.10 0.54
C ALA A 752 -11.99 32.44 -0.22
N PRO A 753 -11.63 32.90 -1.43
CA PRO A 753 -10.66 32.17 -2.23
C PRO A 753 -9.26 32.14 -1.60
N GLY A 754 -8.64 30.96 -1.52
CA GLY A 754 -7.38 30.74 -0.81
C GLY A 754 -7.55 30.29 0.65
N ASP A 755 -8.73 29.81 1.04
CA ASP A 755 -9.02 29.17 2.34
C ASP A 755 -9.31 27.66 2.15
N ASP A 756 -8.47 27.08 1.29
CA ASP A 756 -8.63 25.80 0.61
C ASP A 756 -7.68 24.76 1.22
N VAL A 757 -8.24 23.64 1.69
CA VAL A 757 -7.46 22.44 2.00
C VAL A 757 -7.41 21.58 0.74
N VAL A 758 -6.23 21.44 0.15
CA VAL A 758 -6.01 20.58 -1.03
C VAL A 758 -5.53 19.23 -0.53
N VAL A 759 -6.16 18.17 -1.02
CA VAL A 759 -5.89 16.79 -0.63
C VAL A 759 -5.54 15.97 -1.87
N VAL A 760 -4.45 15.21 -1.81
CA VAL A 760 -4.01 14.32 -2.89
C VAL A 760 -3.82 12.89 -2.38
N GLY A 761 -4.21 11.92 -3.20
CA GLY A 761 -4.05 10.50 -2.91
C GLY A 761 -3.11 9.84 -3.89
N GLY A 762 -2.30 8.89 -3.42
CA GLY A 762 -1.43 8.09 -4.28
C GLY A 762 -0.70 6.99 -3.52
N LEU A 763 0.50 6.65 -3.98
CA LEU A 763 1.43 5.79 -3.26
C LEU A 763 1.76 6.39 -1.88
N GLY A 764 1.79 5.57 -0.83
CA GLY A 764 2.02 6.03 0.55
C GLY A 764 0.79 6.68 1.22
N GLY A 765 -0.40 6.56 0.63
CA GLY A 765 -1.65 6.99 1.27
C GLY A 765 -2.19 8.33 0.74
N VAL A 766 -2.44 9.28 1.65
CA VAL A 766 -3.14 10.55 1.37
C VAL A 766 -2.41 11.70 2.04
N TYR A 767 -2.20 12.79 1.32
CA TYR A 767 -1.49 13.98 1.80
C TYR A 767 -2.36 15.23 1.65
N ARG A 768 -2.20 16.21 2.55
CA ARG A 768 -2.89 17.51 2.46
C ARG A 768 -1.93 18.68 2.61
N THR A 769 -2.36 19.84 2.13
CA THR A 769 -1.75 21.14 2.39
C THR A 769 -2.82 22.19 2.66
N LEU A 770 -2.47 23.21 3.46
CA LEU A 770 -3.37 24.27 3.89
C LEU A 770 -3.07 25.56 3.11
N ASN A 771 -4.08 26.12 2.44
CA ASN A 771 -4.05 27.42 1.76
C ASN A 771 -2.81 27.59 0.85
N PRO A 772 -2.54 26.63 -0.06
CA PRO A 772 -1.21 26.46 -0.66
C PRO A 772 -0.79 27.57 -1.62
N GLY A 773 0.50 27.91 -1.56
CA GLY A 773 1.20 28.79 -2.49
C GLY A 773 2.58 28.22 -2.86
N PRO A 774 3.47 29.03 -3.45
CA PRO A 774 4.84 28.61 -3.73
C PRO A 774 5.56 28.18 -2.44
N GLY A 775 6.07 26.95 -2.41
CA GLY A 775 6.67 26.38 -1.20
C GLY A 775 5.65 25.90 -0.15
N ALA A 776 4.47 25.45 -0.58
CA ALA A 776 3.46 24.83 0.27
C ALA A 776 4.05 23.71 1.15
N VAL A 777 3.56 23.60 2.39
CA VAL A 777 3.89 22.49 3.29
C VAL A 777 2.79 21.45 3.18
N TRP A 778 3.19 20.21 2.90
CA TRP A 778 2.35 19.03 2.90
C TRP A 778 2.59 18.21 4.17
N ALA A 779 1.58 17.45 4.56
CA ALA A 779 1.62 16.42 5.59
C ALA A 779 0.72 15.25 5.19
N GLU A 780 1.01 14.06 5.70
CA GLU A 780 0.12 12.91 5.58
C GLU A 780 -1.19 13.18 6.35
N VAL A 781 -2.29 12.67 5.81
CA VAL A 781 -3.62 12.82 6.38
C VAL A 781 -3.89 11.68 7.35
N GLY A 782 -3.91 12.01 8.63
CA GLY A 782 -4.50 11.15 9.64
C GLY A 782 -3.65 9.95 10.07
N VAL A 783 -4.31 8.98 10.69
CA VAL A 783 -3.74 7.69 11.12
C VAL A 783 -4.71 6.54 10.81
N ASN A 784 -4.21 5.31 10.97
CA ASN A 784 -4.86 4.01 10.70
C ASN A 784 -5.04 3.65 9.22
N MET A 785 -4.79 4.57 8.28
CA MET A 785 -4.74 4.23 6.87
C MET A 785 -3.40 3.53 6.58
N PRO A 786 -3.41 2.39 5.86
CA PRO A 786 -2.18 1.73 5.44
C PRO A 786 -1.53 2.47 4.26
N ASN A 787 -0.24 2.20 4.01
CA ASN A 787 0.56 2.69 2.87
C ASN A 787 0.11 2.15 1.49
N ALA A 788 -1.16 1.77 1.37
CA ALA A 788 -1.78 1.35 0.13
C ALA A 788 -1.84 2.51 -0.85
N VAL A 789 -1.86 2.16 -2.13
CA VAL A 789 -2.05 3.13 -3.21
C VAL A 789 -3.48 3.66 -3.14
N THR A 790 -3.66 4.95 -2.81
CA THR A 790 -4.96 5.61 -2.92
C THR A 790 -5.26 5.85 -4.40
N ARG A 791 -6.36 5.29 -4.88
CA ARG A 791 -6.75 5.28 -6.30
C ARG A 791 -7.77 6.34 -6.66
N ASP A 792 -8.69 6.65 -5.75
CA ASP A 792 -9.79 7.59 -5.96
C ASP A 792 -10.11 8.30 -4.63
N LEU A 793 -10.16 9.64 -4.65
CA LEU A 793 -10.61 10.47 -3.53
C LEU A 793 -11.89 11.19 -3.93
N ARG A 794 -12.83 11.34 -3.00
CA ARG A 794 -14.06 12.14 -3.20
C ARG A 794 -14.44 12.89 -1.94
N TYR A 795 -14.60 14.23 -2.03
CA TYR A 795 -15.16 15.03 -0.95
C TYR A 795 -16.64 15.35 -1.17
N TYR A 796 -17.48 15.01 -0.19
CA TYR A 796 -18.93 15.23 -0.22
C TYR A 796 -19.35 16.35 0.73
N ALA A 797 -19.25 17.60 0.26
CA ALA A 797 -19.56 18.80 1.04
C ALA A 797 -21.00 18.85 1.63
N SER A 798 -21.96 18.11 1.05
CA SER A 798 -23.34 18.03 1.55
C SER A 798 -23.47 17.27 2.87
N VAL A 799 -22.53 16.37 3.18
CA VAL A 799 -22.49 15.53 4.40
C VAL A 799 -21.16 15.64 5.16
N ASP A 800 -20.23 16.46 4.67
CA ASP A 800 -18.88 16.70 5.19
C ASP A 800 -18.07 15.40 5.43
N VAL A 801 -17.94 14.60 4.36
CA VAL A 801 -17.17 13.35 4.35
C VAL A 801 -16.14 13.37 3.23
N LEU A 802 -14.88 13.05 3.57
CA LEU A 802 -13.86 12.63 2.61
C LEU A 802 -13.88 11.09 2.54
N LEU A 803 -14.00 10.56 1.33
CA LEU A 803 -13.97 9.13 1.00
C LEU A 803 -12.70 8.83 0.19
N ALA A 804 -12.01 7.75 0.54
CA ALA A 804 -10.85 7.22 -0.18
C ALA A 804 -11.08 5.77 -0.60
N GLY A 805 -10.82 5.45 -1.87
CA GLY A 805 -10.72 4.09 -2.38
C GLY A 805 -9.26 3.70 -2.56
N THR A 806 -8.85 2.59 -1.95
CA THR A 806 -7.47 2.09 -2.05
C THR A 806 -7.36 0.87 -2.95
N TYR A 807 -6.20 0.73 -3.59
CA TYR A 807 -5.82 -0.47 -4.31
C TYR A 807 -5.26 -1.48 -3.29
N GLY A 808 -6.08 -2.46 -2.90
CA GLY A 808 -5.69 -3.58 -2.04
C GLY A 808 -6.09 -3.47 -0.57
N ARG A 809 -6.70 -2.37 -0.12
CA ARG A 809 -7.06 -2.14 1.31
C ARG A 809 -8.48 -1.62 1.54
N GLY A 810 -9.38 -1.77 0.57
CA GLY A 810 -10.77 -1.35 0.71
C GLY A 810 -10.98 0.17 0.71
N ALA A 811 -12.10 0.60 1.30
CA ALA A 811 -12.56 1.99 1.32
C ALA A 811 -12.48 2.59 2.74
N TRP A 812 -12.12 3.87 2.80
CA TRP A 812 -11.83 4.58 4.05
C TRP A 812 -12.52 5.93 4.09
N THR A 813 -12.92 6.40 5.27
CA THR A 813 -13.58 7.72 5.42
C THR A 813 -13.01 8.57 6.55
N ILE A 814 -13.10 9.89 6.37
CA ILE A 814 -12.99 10.90 7.42
C ILE A 814 -14.29 11.69 7.43
N SER A 815 -14.96 11.75 8.59
CA SER A 815 -16.16 12.57 8.82
C SER A 815 -15.80 13.93 9.42
N ASN A 816 -16.60 14.96 9.12
CA ASN A 816 -16.34 16.37 9.44
C ASN A 816 -15.01 16.87 8.81
N ALA A 817 -14.73 16.42 7.58
CA ALA A 817 -13.45 16.64 6.89
C ALA A 817 -13.07 18.14 6.79
N SER A 818 -14.05 19.01 6.54
CA SER A 818 -13.90 20.47 6.50
C SER A 818 -13.27 21.08 7.75
N THR A 819 -13.54 20.48 8.92
CA THR A 819 -12.99 20.93 10.21
C THR A 819 -11.77 20.10 10.61
N ALA A 820 -11.81 18.79 10.36
CA ALA A 820 -10.76 17.86 10.77
C ALA A 820 -9.44 18.05 10.02
N LEU A 821 -9.50 18.55 8.77
CA LEU A 821 -8.33 18.72 7.90
C LEU A 821 -7.81 20.17 7.86
N ALA A 822 -8.57 21.15 8.38
CA ALA A 822 -8.23 22.57 8.34
C ALA A 822 -7.23 23.05 9.41
N SER A 823 -6.75 22.15 10.27
CA SER A 823 -5.73 22.45 11.29
C SER A 823 -4.37 21.86 10.89
N PRO A 824 -3.24 22.52 11.20
CA PRO A 824 -1.91 21.91 11.03
C PRO A 824 -1.77 20.64 11.87
N SER A 825 -1.09 19.63 11.33
CA SER A 825 -0.77 18.41 12.09
C SER A 825 0.42 18.66 13.03
N VAL A 826 0.26 18.44 14.34
CA VAL A 826 1.29 18.72 15.37
C VAL A 826 1.40 17.57 16.36
N LEU A 827 2.62 17.09 16.61
CA LEU A 827 2.92 16.19 17.73
C LEU A 827 3.15 17.03 18.99
N GLN A 828 2.29 16.88 20.00
CA GLN A 828 2.33 17.60 21.28
C GLN A 828 2.84 16.68 22.39
N ILE A 829 3.94 17.06 23.04
CA ILE A 829 4.56 16.35 24.15
C ILE A 829 4.61 17.28 25.37
N ASP A 830 4.01 16.86 26.47
CA ASP A 830 3.95 17.59 27.74
C ASP A 830 4.52 16.68 28.85
N GLY A 831 5.63 17.10 29.49
CA GLY A 831 6.30 16.28 30.50
C GLY A 831 5.46 16.08 31.77
N ASP A 832 5.14 17.21 32.42
CA ASP A 832 4.66 17.37 33.80
C ASP A 832 3.20 16.91 34.05
N THR A 833 2.79 15.83 33.39
CA THR A 833 1.40 15.34 33.30
C THR A 833 1.05 14.24 34.31
N ASP A 834 2.05 13.65 34.97
CA ASP A 834 1.89 12.65 36.03
C ASP A 834 2.12 13.21 37.44
N VAL A 835 3.14 14.06 37.64
CA VAL A 835 3.48 14.69 38.92
C VAL A 835 3.93 16.14 38.72
N ALA A 836 3.07 17.12 38.97
CA ALA A 836 3.39 18.54 38.79
C ALA A 836 4.65 19.01 39.54
N GLY A 837 5.59 19.64 38.83
CA GLY A 837 6.90 20.04 39.33
C GLY A 837 7.98 18.96 39.23
N GLN A 838 7.87 18.00 38.31
CA GLN A 838 8.83 16.90 38.13
C GLN A 838 9.98 17.31 37.19
N ASP A 839 11.20 16.87 37.49
CA ASP A 839 12.33 17.01 36.57
C ASP A 839 12.16 15.99 35.42
N ASP A 840 11.72 16.43 34.25
CA ASP A 840 11.38 15.53 33.14
C ASP A 840 12.53 15.33 32.13
N VAL A 841 12.68 14.10 31.64
CA VAL A 841 13.62 13.76 30.56
C VAL A 841 12.83 13.27 29.34
N ILE A 842 12.85 14.09 28.31
CA ILE A 842 12.16 13.86 27.04
C ILE A 842 13.22 13.56 25.98
N LYS A 843 13.18 12.37 25.36
CA LYS A 843 14.08 12.02 24.25
C LYS A 843 13.29 11.80 22.96
N LEU A 844 13.79 12.40 21.89
CA LEU A 844 13.36 12.20 20.51
C LEU A 844 14.51 11.53 19.73
N MET A 845 14.21 10.46 19.00
CA MET A 845 15.15 9.82 18.05
C MET A 845 14.36 9.14 16.93
N ARG A 846 14.96 9.00 15.74
CA ARG A 846 14.42 8.12 14.70
C ARG A 846 14.58 6.66 15.12
N ASP A 847 13.67 5.80 14.70
CA ASP A 847 13.87 4.35 14.82
C ASP A 847 15.06 3.90 13.94
N GLY A 848 15.80 2.89 14.39
CA GLY A 848 17.00 2.39 13.70
C GLY A 848 16.67 1.37 12.62
N ASP A 849 15.57 0.63 12.77
CA ASP A 849 15.10 -0.38 11.82
C ASP A 849 14.10 0.23 10.82
N ASN A 850 13.37 1.28 11.21
CA ASN A 850 12.52 2.07 10.30
C ASN A 850 12.72 3.60 10.48
N PRO A 851 13.67 4.21 9.75
CA PRO A 851 13.97 5.64 9.88
C PRO A 851 12.81 6.61 9.56
N ALA A 852 11.68 6.17 9.00
CA ALA A 852 10.49 7.00 8.82
C ALA A 852 9.76 7.28 10.15
N MET A 853 10.00 6.46 11.18
CA MET A 853 9.34 6.52 12.48
C MET A 853 10.14 7.37 13.48
N LEU A 854 9.44 8.22 14.23
CA LEU A 854 9.95 8.94 15.38
C LEU A 854 9.58 8.21 16.67
N LEU A 855 10.60 7.84 17.45
CA LEU A 855 10.46 7.31 18.80
C LEU A 855 10.47 8.46 19.81
N VAL A 856 9.44 8.49 20.66
CA VAL A 856 9.28 9.46 21.75
C VAL A 856 9.43 8.75 23.09
N PHE A 857 10.37 9.19 23.91
CA PHE A 857 10.59 8.70 25.27
C PHE A 857 10.26 9.82 26.24
N LEU A 858 9.43 9.53 27.24
CA LEU A 858 9.19 10.41 28.39
C LEU A 858 9.51 9.63 29.66
N ASN A 859 10.51 10.09 30.42
CA ASN A 859 10.93 9.51 31.70
C ASN A 859 11.21 8.00 31.67
N SER A 860 11.60 7.49 30.50
CA SER A 860 11.65 6.06 30.18
C SER A 860 12.87 5.71 29.33
N ALA A 861 13.39 4.49 29.50
CA ALA A 861 14.44 3.92 28.67
C ALA A 861 13.89 3.12 27.46
N VAL A 862 12.57 2.98 27.36
CA VAL A 862 11.86 2.41 26.20
C VAL A 862 10.89 3.45 25.62
N PRO A 863 10.59 3.45 24.32
CA PRO A 863 9.68 4.42 23.73
C PRO A 863 8.31 4.42 24.43
N THR A 864 7.85 5.61 24.80
CA THR A 864 6.51 5.86 25.34
C THR A 864 5.48 5.96 24.20
N ALA A 865 5.91 6.43 23.03
CA ALA A 865 5.13 6.45 21.79
C ALA A 865 6.05 6.31 20.56
N SER A 866 5.47 5.91 19.43
CA SER A 866 6.11 5.88 18.11
C SER A 866 5.11 6.37 17.06
N TYR A 867 5.54 7.24 16.14
CA TYR A 867 4.70 7.81 15.10
C TYR A 867 5.48 8.00 13.79
N PRO A 868 4.85 7.82 12.61
CA PRO A 868 5.47 8.19 11.34
C PRO A 868 5.68 9.70 11.28
N MET A 869 6.87 10.16 10.88
CA MET A 869 7.19 11.60 10.82
C MET A 869 6.38 12.34 9.77
N SER A 870 5.89 11.65 8.75
CA SER A 870 5.00 12.17 7.70
C SER A 870 3.66 12.69 8.23
N ALA A 871 3.18 12.17 9.36
CA ALA A 871 1.87 12.51 9.93
C ALA A 871 1.80 13.89 10.60
N PHE A 872 2.94 14.59 10.82
CA PHE A 872 2.96 15.90 11.47
C PHE A 872 3.98 16.88 10.89
N GLU A 873 3.60 18.16 10.87
CA GLU A 873 4.39 19.27 10.32
C GLU A 873 5.35 19.86 11.36
N GLN A 874 4.97 19.77 12.65
CA GLN A 874 5.67 20.37 13.78
C GLN A 874 5.67 19.42 14.99
N ILE A 875 6.73 19.47 15.79
CA ILE A 875 6.77 18.86 17.12
C ILE A 875 6.77 19.98 18.17
N ASN A 876 5.89 19.91 19.15
CA ASN A 876 5.90 20.74 20.35
C ASN A 876 6.35 19.90 21.54
N VAL A 877 7.29 20.42 22.32
CA VAL A 877 7.76 19.85 23.58
C VAL A 877 7.61 20.93 24.65
N ASN A 878 6.86 20.62 25.71
CA ASN A 878 6.72 21.47 26.89
C ASN A 878 7.29 20.75 28.12
N GLY A 879 8.33 21.31 28.75
CA GLY A 879 8.78 20.86 30.08
C GLY A 879 7.76 21.22 31.17
N LEU A 880 7.11 22.38 31.01
CA LEU A 880 6.16 22.99 31.94
C LEU A 880 6.79 23.47 33.25
N GLY A 881 7.30 22.58 34.10
CA GLY A 881 7.93 22.98 35.34
C GLY A 881 8.64 21.87 36.09
N GLY A 882 9.92 22.10 36.38
CA GLY A 882 10.83 21.07 36.87
C GLY A 882 12.26 21.56 36.76
N ASN A 883 13.10 20.73 36.16
CA ASN A 883 14.42 21.04 35.63
C ASN A 883 14.60 20.12 34.42
N ASP A 884 14.08 20.57 33.28
CA ASP A 884 13.66 19.64 32.23
C ASP A 884 14.70 19.49 31.12
N THR A 885 14.97 18.24 30.72
CA THR A 885 15.92 17.91 29.64
C THR A 885 15.19 17.47 28.37
N LEU A 886 15.33 18.21 27.27
CA LEU A 886 15.06 17.70 25.92
C LEU A 886 16.34 17.14 25.31
N ILE A 887 16.32 15.86 24.95
CA ILE A 887 17.35 15.18 24.18
C ILE A 887 16.84 14.96 22.76
N VAL A 888 17.54 15.51 21.77
CA VAL A 888 17.31 15.22 20.34
C VAL A 888 18.51 14.42 19.84
N ASP A 889 18.31 13.13 19.59
CA ASP A 889 19.35 12.19 19.22
C ASP A 889 19.27 11.83 17.74
N SER A 890 20.27 12.31 17.00
CA SER A 890 20.42 12.16 15.56
C SER A 890 21.28 10.94 15.16
N SER A 891 21.55 9.99 16.06
CA SER A 891 22.33 8.77 15.76
C SER A 891 21.73 7.96 14.60
N ASN A 892 20.41 7.96 14.47
CA ASN A 892 19.67 7.28 13.40
C ASN A 892 19.26 8.28 12.28
N GLY A 893 20.01 9.36 12.11
CA GLY A 893 19.74 10.44 11.16
C GLY A 893 19.00 11.63 11.78
N LEU A 894 18.97 12.74 11.03
CA LEU A 894 18.35 13.99 11.45
C LEU A 894 16.82 13.89 11.50
N ILE A 895 16.21 14.43 12.56
CA ILE A 895 14.75 14.57 12.69
C ILE A 895 14.32 15.80 11.89
N THR A 896 13.95 15.57 10.63
CA THR A 896 13.51 16.60 9.69
C THR A 896 11.98 16.66 9.69
N VAL A 897 11.41 17.73 10.24
CA VAL A 897 9.96 18.03 10.16
C VAL A 897 9.76 19.44 9.58
N PRO A 898 8.79 19.68 8.67
CA PRO A 898 8.74 20.90 7.85
C PRO A 898 8.75 22.24 8.62
N LEU A 899 8.09 22.30 9.77
CA LEU A 899 8.03 23.49 10.62
C LEU A 899 9.04 23.44 11.78
N GLY A 900 9.82 22.36 11.93
CA GLY A 900 10.79 22.16 13.00
C GLY A 900 10.18 21.77 14.35
N ILE A 901 11.05 21.64 15.35
CA ILE A 901 10.71 21.37 16.75
C ILE A 901 10.53 22.70 17.50
N ARG A 902 9.58 22.77 18.43
CA ARG A 902 9.36 23.86 19.38
C ARG A 902 9.56 23.33 20.78
N TYR A 903 10.57 23.81 21.51
CA TYR A 903 10.79 23.47 22.90
C TYR A 903 10.53 24.68 23.79
N ASP A 904 9.46 24.64 24.59
CA ASP A 904 9.29 25.53 25.74
C ASP A 904 9.67 24.75 27.01
N ALA A 905 10.85 25.04 27.54
CA ALA A 905 11.39 24.31 28.68
C ALA A 905 10.70 24.65 30.02
N GLY A 906 9.76 25.61 30.05
CA GLY A 906 8.91 25.83 31.22
C GLY A 906 9.55 26.65 32.35
N ILE A 907 9.38 26.20 33.60
CA ILE A 907 9.95 26.86 34.78
C ILE A 907 10.99 25.98 35.48
N GLY A 908 12.26 26.21 35.20
CA GLY A 908 13.33 25.54 35.93
C GLY A 908 14.74 25.98 35.55
N PHE A 909 15.67 25.05 35.76
CA PHE A 909 16.99 25.04 35.17
C PHE A 909 17.04 23.90 34.15
N ASP A 910 16.73 24.24 32.91
CA ASP A 910 16.23 23.30 31.90
C ASP A 910 17.21 23.25 30.72
N ASP A 911 17.52 22.07 30.18
CA ASP A 911 18.60 21.90 29.20
C ASP A 911 18.19 21.25 27.88
N LEU A 912 18.86 21.66 26.81
CA LEU A 912 18.71 21.11 25.46
C LEU A 912 19.99 20.34 25.09
N ARG A 913 19.85 19.04 24.79
CA ARG A 913 20.93 18.17 24.36
C ARG A 913 20.72 17.72 22.92
N LEU A 914 21.73 17.95 22.09
CA LEU A 914 21.81 17.46 20.72
C LEU A 914 22.85 16.34 20.70
N GLU A 915 22.41 15.11 20.52
CA GLU A 915 23.25 13.92 20.64
C GLU A 915 23.40 13.22 19.28
N GLN A 916 24.57 12.63 19.05
CA GLN A 916 24.79 11.69 17.95
C GLN A 916 25.95 10.78 18.37
N THR A 917 25.71 9.46 18.34
CA THR A 917 26.66 8.43 18.77
C THR A 917 27.09 7.49 17.65
N ASP A 918 26.34 7.48 16.54
CA ASP A 918 26.65 6.76 15.30
C ASP A 918 26.22 7.60 14.08
N GLY A 919 26.46 7.11 12.86
CA GLY A 919 26.06 7.75 11.62
C GLY A 919 27.01 8.85 11.10
N ASP A 920 26.63 9.48 10.00
CA ASP A 920 27.49 10.42 9.25
C ASP A 920 27.80 11.72 10.00
N THR A 921 28.99 12.29 9.71
CA THR A 921 29.34 13.65 10.16
C THR A 921 28.54 14.69 9.38
N GLN A 922 27.85 15.57 10.09
CA GLN A 922 26.98 16.60 9.53
C GLN A 922 27.78 17.69 8.79
N THR A 923 27.19 18.33 7.78
CA THR A 923 27.91 19.27 6.92
C THR A 923 28.04 20.66 7.56
N ASP A 924 26.99 21.14 8.22
CA ASP A 924 26.99 22.36 9.03
C ASP A 924 26.06 22.20 10.23
N GLU A 925 26.38 22.88 11.32
CA GLU A 925 25.48 23.12 12.44
C GLU A 925 25.54 24.58 12.82
N THR A 926 24.39 25.22 12.90
CA THR A 926 24.25 26.62 13.30
C THR A 926 23.42 26.71 14.57
N LEU A 927 23.93 27.39 15.58
CA LEU A 927 23.21 27.72 16.81
C LEU A 927 23.07 29.25 16.92
N ALA A 928 21.85 29.72 16.74
CA ALA A 928 21.50 31.12 16.65
C ALA A 928 20.83 31.60 17.95
N VAL A 929 21.45 32.56 18.64
CA VAL A 929 20.82 33.17 19.83
C VAL A 929 19.64 34.06 19.41
N GLY A 930 18.60 34.06 20.24
CA GLY A 930 17.35 34.78 19.99
C GLY A 930 17.36 36.24 20.44
N ALA A 931 16.19 36.90 20.38
CA ALA A 931 16.04 38.28 20.86
C ALA A 931 15.96 38.42 22.39
N ARG A 932 15.97 37.31 23.14
CA ARG A 932 15.90 37.27 24.60
C ARG A 932 16.88 36.21 25.13
N PRO A 933 17.49 36.42 26.30
CA PRO A 933 18.18 35.34 27.02
C PRO A 933 17.29 34.11 27.18
N ARG A 934 17.90 32.92 27.21
CA ARG A 934 17.20 31.63 27.29
C ARG A 934 16.44 31.28 26.00
N SER A 935 16.74 31.86 24.83
CA SER A 935 15.97 31.56 23.62
C SER A 935 16.80 31.64 22.34
N GLY A 936 16.42 30.88 21.32
CA GLY A 936 17.18 30.77 20.08
C GLY A 936 16.68 29.68 19.14
N GLU A 937 17.52 29.36 18.17
CA GLU A 937 17.28 28.38 17.11
C GLU A 937 18.54 27.53 16.89
N SER A 938 18.39 26.22 16.75
CA SER A 938 19.43 25.29 16.29
C SER A 938 19.03 24.74 14.93
N ILE A 939 19.96 24.74 13.98
CA ILE A 939 19.81 24.15 12.64
C ILE A 939 20.99 23.20 12.42
N ILE A 940 20.73 21.94 12.15
CA ILE A 940 21.75 20.97 11.72
C ILE A 940 21.44 20.54 10.29
N VAL A 941 22.43 20.61 9.41
CA VAL A 941 22.34 20.24 7.99
C VAL A 941 23.28 19.07 7.72
N GLY A 942 22.79 18.06 7.02
CA GLY A 942 23.60 16.88 6.68
C GLY A 942 22.97 15.98 5.62
N PRO A 943 23.55 14.78 5.40
CA PRO A 943 23.11 13.86 4.36
C PRO A 943 21.65 13.41 4.49
N SER A 944 21.10 13.40 5.72
CA SER A 944 19.75 12.94 6.04
C SER A 944 18.71 14.07 6.19
N GLY A 945 19.04 15.32 5.83
CA GLY A 945 18.09 16.44 5.78
C GLY A 945 18.51 17.67 6.59
N VAL A 946 17.52 18.35 7.17
CA VAL A 946 17.69 19.57 7.97
C VAL A 946 16.85 19.48 9.23
N GLN A 947 17.52 19.39 10.39
CA GLN A 947 16.88 19.37 11.70
C GLN A 947 16.88 20.79 12.29
N THR A 948 15.70 21.37 12.49
CA THR A 948 15.54 22.71 13.09
C THR A 948 14.81 22.63 14.42
N ILE A 949 15.37 23.25 15.47
CA ILE A 949 14.81 23.30 16.82
C ILE A 949 14.77 24.77 17.27
N PHE A 950 13.60 25.29 17.57
CA PHE A 950 13.43 26.59 18.23
C PHE A 950 13.21 26.33 19.71
N PHE A 951 13.95 27.03 20.57
CA PHE A 951 13.91 26.82 22.02
C PHE A 951 13.63 28.13 22.77
N GLU A 952 12.86 28.02 23.85
CA GLU A 952 12.70 29.05 24.87
C GLU A 952 12.88 28.44 26.27
N LYS A 953 13.44 29.25 27.18
CA LYS A 953 13.70 28.98 28.59
C LYS A 953 14.80 27.93 28.87
N THR A 954 15.79 27.73 27.99
CA THR A 954 16.85 26.71 28.15
C THR A 954 18.24 27.23 28.55
N GLU A 955 18.84 26.70 29.62
CA GLU A 955 20.27 26.82 29.98
C GLU A 955 20.77 25.55 30.70
N PRO A 956 21.83 24.86 30.24
CA PRO A 956 22.65 25.08 29.05
C PRO A 956 22.06 24.51 27.74
N ILE A 957 22.74 24.80 26.64
CA ILE A 957 22.64 24.01 25.40
C ILE A 957 23.91 23.17 25.26
N VAL A 958 23.76 21.90 24.92
CA VAL A 958 24.84 20.93 24.87
C VAL A 958 24.76 20.17 23.54
N THR A 959 25.82 20.21 22.72
CA THR A 959 25.83 19.56 21.40
C THR A 959 27.04 18.64 21.19
N MET A 960 26.76 17.36 20.94
CA MET A 960 27.75 16.30 20.71
C MET A 960 27.78 15.79 19.26
N VAL A 961 26.85 16.27 18.44
CA VAL A 961 26.71 16.00 17.00
C VAL A 961 28.03 16.27 16.25
N PRO A 962 28.66 15.30 15.57
CA PRO A 962 29.83 15.57 14.75
C PRO A 962 29.49 16.46 13.56
N SER A 963 30.21 17.57 13.37
CA SER A 963 30.01 18.44 12.20
C SER A 963 31.32 19.00 11.61
N LEU A 964 31.32 19.26 10.29
CA LEU A 964 32.45 19.90 9.60
C LEU A 964 32.58 21.40 9.95
N SER A 965 31.45 22.04 10.19
CA SER A 965 31.31 23.45 10.54
C SER A 965 30.31 23.61 11.67
N PHE A 966 30.62 24.45 12.65
CA PHE A 966 29.75 24.81 13.76
C PHE A 966 29.74 26.32 13.95
N SER A 967 28.62 26.97 13.66
CA SER A 967 28.46 28.42 13.68
C SER A 967 27.61 28.87 14.86
N ILE A 968 28.11 29.83 15.65
CA ILE A 968 27.31 30.54 16.67
C ILE A 968 26.99 31.94 16.11
N THR A 969 25.71 32.27 16.00
CA THR A 969 25.20 33.47 15.31
C THR A 969 23.92 34.02 15.96
N SER A 970 23.19 34.90 15.27
CA SER A 970 21.84 35.38 15.64
C SER A 970 20.79 34.93 14.64
N ILE A 971 19.54 34.74 15.07
CA ILE A 971 18.44 34.29 14.18
C ILE A 971 18.29 35.27 13.00
N PRO A 972 18.28 34.78 11.74
CA PRO A 972 18.11 35.62 10.55
C PRO A 972 16.85 36.51 10.60
N GLY A 973 17.01 37.80 10.32
CA GLY A 973 15.90 38.76 10.28
C GLY A 973 15.53 39.37 11.64
N LEU A 974 15.94 38.76 12.76
CA LEU A 974 16.14 39.52 13.98
C LEU A 974 17.37 40.42 13.79
N ALA A 975 17.33 41.64 14.31
CA ALA A 975 18.44 42.55 14.15
C ALA A 975 19.62 42.10 15.04
N SER A 976 20.63 41.50 14.39
CA SER A 976 21.99 41.22 14.89
C SER A 976 22.13 40.24 16.07
N LEU A 977 23.36 39.72 16.22
CA LEU A 977 23.91 39.33 17.51
C LEU A 977 24.24 40.61 18.31
N LEU A 978 23.17 41.39 18.56
CA LEU A 978 23.10 42.70 19.21
C LEU A 978 23.87 43.85 18.51
N GLN A 979 23.23 45.01 18.33
CA GLN A 979 23.84 46.24 17.77
C GLN A 979 24.66 47.00 18.84
N LEU A 980 25.40 46.24 19.66
CA LEU A 980 26.01 46.64 20.92
C LEU A 980 27.36 45.91 21.07
N ASP A 981 28.19 46.36 22.00
CA ASP A 981 29.48 45.74 22.30
C ASP A 981 29.26 44.40 23.05
N ASN A 982 29.42 43.25 22.38
CA ASN A 982 29.23 41.93 23.00
C ASN A 982 30.46 41.46 23.80
N ALA A 983 30.22 40.69 24.87
CA ALA A 983 31.24 40.00 25.67
C ALA A 983 31.18 38.49 25.44
N ILE A 984 31.98 38.00 24.49
CA ILE A 984 32.03 36.58 24.10
C ILE A 984 33.18 35.88 24.82
N ASN A 985 32.90 34.80 25.54
CA ASN A 985 33.91 34.03 26.25
C ASN A 985 33.91 32.58 25.75
N TYR A 986 35.06 32.12 25.26
CA TYR A 986 35.33 30.72 24.92
C TYR A 986 36.22 30.09 26.01
N THR A 987 35.75 29.03 26.63
CA THR A 987 36.35 28.38 27.81
C THR A 987 36.26 26.86 27.69
N ALA A 988 36.86 26.12 28.62
CA ALA A 988 36.60 24.68 28.74
C ALA A 988 35.17 24.45 29.23
N GLY A 989 34.50 23.41 28.71
CA GLY A 989 33.18 23.03 29.18
C GLY A 989 33.16 22.52 30.61
N GLN A 990 31.95 22.55 31.18
CA GLN A 990 31.64 22.26 32.57
C GLN A 990 30.75 21.03 32.71
N THR A 991 29.90 20.72 31.73
CA THR A 991 29.08 19.49 31.70
C THR A 991 29.77 18.34 30.96
N ILE A 992 30.49 18.60 29.85
CA ILE A 992 31.17 17.55 29.08
C ILE A 992 32.71 17.61 29.23
N PRO A 993 33.41 16.50 29.52
CA PRO A 993 34.88 16.45 29.50
C PRO A 993 35.47 16.70 28.09
N ASN A 994 36.58 17.43 28.00
CA ASN A 994 37.28 17.75 26.73
C ASN A 994 36.38 18.48 25.70
N SER A 995 35.44 19.29 26.15
CA SER A 995 34.54 20.11 25.34
C SER A 995 34.95 21.59 25.33
N GLY A 996 34.39 22.34 24.37
CA GLY A 996 34.45 23.80 24.33
C GLY A 996 33.16 24.40 24.86
N ARG A 997 33.25 25.57 25.50
CA ARG A 997 32.09 26.32 26.01
C ARG A 997 32.13 27.77 25.58
N VAL A 998 31.10 28.22 24.89
CA VAL A 998 30.90 29.62 24.49
C VAL A 998 29.77 30.23 25.31
N THR A 999 29.97 31.47 25.75
CA THR A 999 28.91 32.30 26.34
C THR A 999 28.93 33.67 25.69
N VAL A 1000 27.76 34.19 25.32
CA VAL A 1000 27.60 35.56 24.81
C VAL A 1000 26.79 36.36 25.84
N ASP A 1001 27.37 37.44 26.36
CA ASP A 1001 26.74 38.32 27.37
C ASP A 1001 26.08 37.56 28.54
N ASN A 1002 24.75 37.53 28.54
CA ASN A 1002 23.90 36.87 29.54
C ASN A 1002 22.90 35.92 28.86
N PHE A 1003 23.23 35.44 27.65
CA PHE A 1003 22.55 34.35 26.97
C PHE A 1003 23.00 32.99 27.53
N GLU A 1004 22.27 31.96 27.15
CA GLU A 1004 22.51 30.58 27.48
C GLU A 1004 23.94 30.12 27.13
N PRO A 1005 24.60 29.35 28.02
CA PRO A 1005 25.90 28.79 27.73
C PRO A 1005 25.80 27.61 26.77
N ILE A 1006 26.67 27.60 25.76
CA ILE A 1006 26.72 26.62 24.68
C ILE A 1006 27.95 25.73 24.88
N GLU A 1007 27.76 24.44 25.16
CA GLU A 1007 28.84 23.46 25.26
C GLU A 1007 28.86 22.51 24.06
N PHE A 1008 30.05 22.29 23.48
CA PHE A 1008 30.19 21.53 22.23
C PHE A 1008 31.41 20.61 22.20
N ILE A 1009 31.30 19.53 21.44
CA ILE A 1009 32.39 18.59 21.11
C ILE A 1009 32.19 18.07 19.67
N ASN A 1010 33.20 17.41 19.09
CA ASN A 1010 33.18 16.77 17.77
C ASN A 1010 32.97 17.72 16.55
N LYS A 1011 33.14 19.03 16.74
CA LYS A 1011 33.09 20.02 15.64
C LYS A 1011 34.48 20.21 15.05
N GLN A 1012 34.66 20.16 13.72
CA GLN A 1012 35.97 20.42 13.11
C GLN A 1012 36.35 21.91 13.16
N ASN A 1013 35.42 22.79 12.79
CA ASN A 1013 35.64 24.23 12.74
C ASN A 1013 34.55 24.96 13.53
N LEU A 1014 34.95 25.79 14.50
CA LEU A 1014 34.04 26.73 15.17
C LEU A 1014 34.08 28.07 14.44
N VAL A 1015 32.92 28.62 14.10
CA VAL A 1015 32.74 30.00 13.64
C VAL A 1015 31.93 30.74 14.70
N ILE A 1016 32.47 31.85 15.21
CA ILE A 1016 31.73 32.78 16.07
C ILE A 1016 31.48 34.04 15.24
N ASP A 1017 30.22 34.37 14.99
CA ASP A 1017 29.84 35.68 14.46
C ASP A 1017 29.56 36.62 15.63
N ALA A 1018 30.36 37.66 15.82
CA ALA A 1018 30.17 38.64 16.88
C ALA A 1018 29.13 39.71 16.54
N GLY A 1019 28.60 39.74 15.31
CA GLY A 1019 27.60 40.72 14.90
C GLY A 1019 28.19 42.10 14.62
N ALA A 1020 27.72 43.13 15.33
CA ALA A 1020 28.07 44.52 15.03
C ALA A 1020 28.17 45.39 16.30
N GLY A 1021 29.40 45.53 16.81
CA GLY A 1021 29.71 46.39 17.95
C GLY A 1021 31.20 46.71 18.07
N SER A 1022 31.63 47.01 19.29
CA SER A 1022 33.04 46.98 19.71
C SER A 1022 33.28 45.72 20.56
N ASP A 1023 33.16 44.56 19.93
CA ASP A 1023 33.05 43.28 20.61
C ASP A 1023 34.35 42.85 21.31
N THR A 1024 34.20 42.17 22.45
CA THR A 1024 35.30 41.63 23.25
C THR A 1024 35.23 40.10 23.26
N ILE A 1025 36.14 39.46 22.51
CA ILE A 1025 36.25 38.01 22.45
C ILE A 1025 37.42 37.50 23.31
N HIS A 1026 37.13 36.60 24.24
CA HIS A 1026 38.09 35.95 25.13
C HIS A 1026 38.25 34.47 24.80
N LEU A 1027 39.34 34.10 24.10
CA LEU A 1027 39.67 32.70 23.79
C LEU A 1027 40.54 32.07 24.89
N ASN A 1028 39.90 31.64 25.99
CA ASN A 1028 40.54 31.21 27.24
C ASN A 1028 40.40 29.69 27.54
N ASN A 1029 40.05 28.86 26.56
CA ASN A 1029 40.09 27.40 26.73
C ASN A 1029 41.54 26.89 26.70
N ALA A 1030 42.01 26.29 27.79
CA ALA A 1030 43.37 25.77 27.93
C ALA A 1030 43.58 24.39 27.26
N SER A 1031 42.51 23.76 26.80
CA SER A 1031 42.49 22.46 26.12
C SER A 1031 41.74 22.57 24.80
N THR A 1032 42.30 22.04 23.72
CA THR A 1032 41.54 21.90 22.46
C THR A 1032 40.43 20.85 22.64
N PRO A 1033 39.15 21.18 22.37
CA PRO A 1033 38.07 20.22 22.39
C PRO A 1033 38.28 19.08 21.40
N THR A 1034 37.73 17.89 21.69
CA THR A 1034 37.80 16.76 20.75
C THR A 1034 37.18 17.14 19.41
N GLY A 1035 37.90 16.85 18.32
CA GLY A 1035 37.50 17.17 16.94
C GLY A 1035 37.95 18.54 16.43
N LEU A 1036 38.16 19.53 17.30
CA LEU A 1036 38.37 20.91 16.89
C LEU A 1036 39.76 21.17 16.30
N ILE A 1037 39.80 21.59 15.03
CA ILE A 1037 41.03 21.95 14.30
C ILE A 1037 41.14 23.45 14.00
N GLY A 1038 40.04 24.20 14.03
CA GLY A 1038 40.01 25.63 13.70
C GLY A 1038 38.97 26.41 14.50
N ILE A 1039 39.29 27.69 14.77
CA ILE A 1039 38.34 28.70 15.25
C ILE A 1039 38.45 29.92 14.35
N ALA A 1040 37.34 30.33 13.75
CA ALA A 1040 37.17 31.61 13.07
C ALA A 1040 36.28 32.52 13.93
N VAL A 1041 36.58 33.81 13.93
CA VAL A 1041 35.76 34.84 14.57
C VAL A 1041 35.51 35.94 13.55
N ASN A 1042 34.25 36.22 13.28
CA ASN A 1042 33.79 37.32 12.43
C ASN A 1042 33.31 38.46 13.34
N GLY A 1043 33.58 39.71 12.97
CA GLY A 1043 33.24 40.94 13.71
C GLY A 1043 33.88 42.16 13.07
#